data_AF-A0A524F159-F1
#
_entry.id   AF-A0A524F159-F1
#
_cell.length_a   1.000
_cell.length_b   1.000
_cell.length_c   1.000
_cell.angle_alpha   90.00
_cell.angle_beta   90.00
_cell.angle_gamma   90.00
#
_symmetry.space_group_name_H-M   'P 1'
#
loop_
_entity.id
_entity.type
_entity.pdbx_description
1 polymer ?
#
loop_
_entity_poly.entity_id
_entity_poly.type
_entity_poly.pdbx_seq_one_letter_code
_entity_poly.pdbx_strand_id
1 'polypeptide(L)'
;MRLLKKIAFTVSIGLLLILPALASIGNAASTDVTPISTIFDGTARDVYVDGSYAYVSAGYGGLIIYDISTPTTPIKIGQNNELGFVESVAISGDYAYVAAGEDGFISLDISDPTDPVKLDDYRDSGDEEHATEIIVNGDLAYLADGNDGFEIISVLTPDNLRRRSEVDGVSIYFEAIELVGTDLYAIGSRGLKIYDVSNEYFPSGPIGSFNDGGINTDIAIAGNYAFLADLEEGLEIVNITDISNITQVGQYDLSFKSLVSVTVDGNYAYVISHDGFEIIDVTDVTNPVKIGGVDNGYGMGIDINGNYAYVCEFERGVGIYDISIKSSPSEFSRIDDFMIIEEITVGNHIYAAMGEEGLVQIDASDPADLSSPAVYTAAPIYKAEIHEGYIYGVSEGELKVISETTMTAVTNYMGNFVDVALHGSRAYIFYYLGFDILDISIPTSPVFLGNYTHEGVGLIGGVADDTYLYAIDPDEGIYVIDITTATAPTVVGEIESYYVDEIVVENNMAYFVSRNLGLTVVDMADPTLPVAVSSYRSVLRSPYRGIIARDNAVLIGDLNGILIMDVSDPTVAAVVDEYEDVSVVDLRNFGDYVVYTSGDNGINLIRVNVTFDKKIPGFSTFVIIGTLLGVSAILVIRRNKK
;
A
#
# COMPACT_ATOMS: atom_id res chain seq x y z
N MET A 1 20.35 29.19 75.57
CA MET A 1 21.73 28.99 75.07
C MET A 1 21.69 27.79 74.12
N ARG A 2 21.90 28.06 72.80
CA ARG A 2 22.09 27.14 71.65
C ARG A 2 20.90 26.23 71.24
N LEU A 3 20.18 26.58 70.16
CA LEU A 3 20.45 26.36 68.70
C LEU A 3 19.97 24.94 68.27
N LEU A 4 18.83 24.79 67.59
CA LEU A 4 18.51 25.02 66.16
C LEU A 4 18.65 23.75 65.29
N LYS A 5 17.50 23.26 64.81
CA LYS A 5 17.12 22.87 63.42
C LYS A 5 15.93 21.91 63.53
N LYS A 6 14.67 22.36 63.30
CA LYS A 6 13.94 22.37 62.00
C LYS A 6 14.13 21.03 61.27
N ILE A 7 13.10 20.34 60.81
CA ILE A 7 12.25 20.75 59.67
C ILE A 7 10.86 20.07 59.76
N ALA A 8 9.90 20.76 59.14
CA ALA A 8 8.45 20.57 59.17
C ALA A 8 7.94 19.17 58.77
N PHE A 9 6.82 18.81 59.40
CA PHE A 9 5.95 17.70 59.03
C PHE A 9 5.13 18.14 57.80
N THR A 10 5.43 17.57 56.63
CA THR A 10 4.54 17.65 55.45
C THR A 10 3.84 16.30 55.35
N VAL A 11 2.52 16.31 55.42
CA VAL A 11 1.68 15.13 55.12
C VAL A 11 1.75 14.92 53.61
N SER A 12 2.55 13.95 53.17
CA SER A 12 2.49 13.45 51.81
C SER A 12 1.41 12.37 51.73
N ILE A 13 0.32 12.68 51.06
CA ILE A 13 -0.64 11.70 50.54
C ILE A 13 0.15 10.88 49.51
N GLY A 14 0.51 9.65 49.89
CA GLY A 14 1.09 8.68 48.97
C GLY A 14 0.00 8.23 48.00
N LEU A 15 0.13 8.66 46.76
CA LEU A 15 -0.61 8.16 45.60
C LEU A 15 -0.42 6.64 45.55
N LEU A 16 -1.51 5.88 45.73
CA LEU A 16 -1.52 4.44 45.49
C LEU A 16 -1.49 4.25 43.97
N LEU A 17 -0.29 4.17 43.39
CA LEU A 17 -0.12 3.68 42.03
C LEU A 17 -0.46 2.19 42.05
N ILE A 18 -1.69 1.85 41.68
CA ILE A 18 -2.03 0.53 41.21
C ILE A 18 -1.40 0.45 39.81
N LEU A 19 -0.15 -0.02 39.74
CA LEU A 19 0.37 -0.57 38.49
C LEU A 19 -0.48 -1.81 38.19
N PRO A 20 -1.16 -1.91 37.04
CA PRO A 20 -1.62 -3.22 36.61
C PRO A 20 -0.36 -4.06 36.42
N ALA A 21 -0.25 -5.14 37.17
CA ALA A 21 0.74 -6.17 36.90
C ALA A 21 0.36 -6.80 35.55
N LEU A 22 0.90 -6.25 34.46
CA LEU A 22 1.07 -6.99 33.22
C LEU A 22 2.09 -8.10 33.50
N ALA A 23 1.57 -9.31 33.61
CA ALA A 23 2.21 -10.53 33.15
C ALA A 23 1.14 -11.62 33.26
N SER A 24 0.29 -11.74 32.22
CA SER A 24 -0.21 -13.07 31.91
C SER A 24 1.04 -13.92 31.65
N ILE A 25 1.18 -15.02 32.39
CA ILE A 25 2.07 -16.09 31.94
C ILE A 25 1.29 -16.77 30.83
N GLY A 26 1.27 -16.14 29.65
CA GLY A 26 0.76 -16.74 28.43
C GLY A 26 1.61 -17.96 28.10
N ASN A 27 1.00 -18.99 27.53
CA ASN A 27 1.74 -20.03 26.85
C ASN A 27 2.69 -19.33 25.88
N ALA A 28 3.97 -19.67 25.88
CA ALA A 28 4.87 -19.13 24.87
C ALA A 28 4.48 -19.81 23.55
N ALA A 29 3.59 -19.18 22.79
CA ALA A 29 3.48 -19.50 21.38
C ALA A 29 4.78 -19.03 20.72
N SER A 30 5.40 -19.86 19.91
CA SER A 30 6.48 -19.43 19.02
C SER A 30 5.93 -19.36 17.60
N THR A 31 6.26 -18.28 16.91
CA THR A 31 5.89 -18.03 15.53
C THR A 31 7.10 -18.16 14.62
N ASP A 32 6.83 -18.58 13.38
CA ASP A 32 7.78 -18.56 12.28
C ASP A 32 7.02 -18.08 11.05
N VAL A 33 7.30 -16.85 10.63
CA VAL A 33 6.74 -16.21 9.44
C VAL A 33 7.83 -16.16 8.37
N THR A 34 7.60 -16.86 7.26
CA THR A 34 8.58 -16.90 6.16
C THR A 34 7.94 -16.45 4.86
N PRO A 35 8.43 -15.37 4.23
CA PRO A 35 8.11 -15.05 2.84
C PRO A 35 8.51 -16.20 1.92
N ILE A 36 7.66 -16.51 0.95
CA ILE A 36 7.86 -17.60 0.00
C ILE A 36 8.08 -17.05 -1.40
N SER A 37 7.16 -16.18 -1.86
CA SER A 37 7.16 -15.65 -3.22
C SER A 37 6.30 -14.40 -3.31
N THR A 38 6.65 -13.53 -4.25
CA THR A 38 5.85 -12.38 -4.68
C THR A 38 5.62 -12.50 -6.17
N ILE A 39 4.41 -12.18 -6.63
CA ILE A 39 4.09 -12.00 -8.05
C ILE A 39 3.59 -10.57 -8.25
N PHE A 40 4.04 -9.97 -9.35
CA PHE A 40 3.91 -8.55 -9.68
C PHE A 40 4.79 -7.64 -8.83
N ASP A 41 5.28 -6.60 -9.49
CA ASP A 41 6.40 -5.78 -9.09
C ASP A 41 5.97 -4.45 -8.45
N GLY A 42 4.69 -4.32 -8.10
CA GLY A 42 4.13 -3.12 -7.50
C GLY A 42 3.53 -2.15 -8.53
N THR A 43 3.70 -0.85 -8.31
CA THR A 43 3.21 0.21 -9.19
C THR A 43 4.38 0.99 -9.80
N ALA A 44 4.40 1.14 -11.13
CA ALA A 44 5.43 1.91 -11.80
C ALA A 44 5.22 3.42 -11.55
N ARG A 45 6.16 4.05 -10.82
CA ARG A 45 6.12 5.46 -10.42
C ARG A 45 6.95 6.34 -11.34
N ASP A 46 8.19 5.94 -11.58
CA ASP A 46 9.15 6.67 -12.38
C ASP A 46 10.05 5.71 -13.16
N VAL A 47 10.63 6.19 -14.25
CA VAL A 47 11.53 5.41 -15.10
C VAL A 47 12.71 6.27 -15.54
N TYR A 48 13.92 5.77 -15.30
CA TYR A 48 15.15 6.35 -15.82
C TYR A 48 15.78 5.43 -16.84
N VAL A 49 16.10 5.93 -18.03
CA VAL A 49 16.67 5.13 -19.12
C VAL A 49 18.12 5.52 -19.39
N ASP A 50 19.05 4.61 -19.10
CA ASP A 50 20.46 4.73 -19.48
C ASP A 50 20.86 3.68 -20.52
N GLY A 51 20.94 4.13 -21.78
CA GLY A 51 21.42 3.30 -22.88
C GLY A 51 20.53 2.08 -23.16
N SER A 52 20.92 0.93 -22.62
CA SER A 52 20.23 -0.36 -22.79
C SER A 52 19.51 -0.84 -21.52
N TYR A 53 19.46 -0.01 -20.48
CA TYR A 53 18.78 -0.34 -19.23
C TYR A 53 17.68 0.68 -18.93
N ALA A 54 16.56 0.17 -18.42
CA ALA A 54 15.52 0.97 -17.78
C ALA A 54 15.53 0.64 -16.29
N TYR A 55 15.61 1.68 -15.47
CA TYR A 55 15.55 1.62 -14.01
C TYR A 55 14.18 2.14 -13.61
N VAL A 56 13.34 1.28 -13.05
CA VAL A 56 11.95 1.59 -12.73
C VAL A 56 11.82 1.69 -11.22
N SER A 57 11.34 2.85 -10.76
CA SER A 57 10.84 3.05 -9.41
C SER A 57 9.48 2.39 -9.28
N ALA A 58 9.38 1.37 -8.43
CA ALA A 58 8.26 0.46 -8.40
C ALA A 58 7.40 0.58 -7.12
N GLY A 59 7.41 1.75 -6.46
CA GLY A 59 6.77 1.92 -5.16
C GLY A 59 7.38 0.95 -4.14
N TYR A 60 6.55 0.18 -3.42
CA TYR A 60 7.03 -0.84 -2.48
C TYR A 60 7.76 -2.02 -3.15
N GLY A 61 7.67 -2.17 -4.49
CA GLY A 61 8.47 -3.10 -5.27
C GLY A 61 9.95 -2.72 -5.35
N GLY A 62 10.31 -1.50 -4.89
CA GLY A 62 11.66 -0.97 -4.82
C GLY A 62 12.21 -0.53 -6.18
N LEU A 63 13.47 -0.86 -6.44
CA LEU A 63 14.15 -0.56 -7.71
C LEU A 63 14.20 -1.81 -8.59
N ILE A 64 13.74 -1.70 -9.83
CA ILE A 64 13.74 -2.80 -10.80
C ILE A 64 14.50 -2.42 -12.05
N ILE A 65 15.40 -3.30 -12.50
CA ILE A 65 16.27 -3.07 -13.64
C ILE A 65 15.85 -4.00 -14.78
N TYR A 66 15.54 -3.41 -15.93
CA TYR A 66 15.19 -4.10 -17.16
C TYR A 66 16.26 -3.90 -18.22
N ASP A 67 16.69 -4.97 -18.88
CA ASP A 67 17.42 -4.91 -20.15
C ASP A 67 16.41 -4.57 -21.25
N ILE A 68 16.58 -3.39 -21.85
CA ILE A 68 15.78 -2.85 -22.95
C ILE A 68 16.61 -2.74 -24.25
N SER A 69 17.74 -3.45 -24.35
CA SER A 69 18.54 -3.51 -25.57
C SER A 69 17.73 -3.95 -26.80
N THR A 70 16.66 -4.69 -26.55
CA THR A 70 15.60 -5.01 -27.52
C THR A 70 14.27 -4.48 -27.00
N PRO A 71 13.83 -3.26 -27.36
CA PRO A 71 12.64 -2.65 -26.77
C PRO A 71 11.36 -3.47 -26.96
N THR A 72 11.26 -4.32 -28.00
CA THR A 72 10.11 -5.22 -28.19
C THR A 72 10.00 -6.33 -27.16
N THR A 73 11.05 -6.57 -26.39
CA THR A 73 11.15 -7.66 -25.42
C THR A 73 12.03 -7.23 -24.26
N PRO A 74 11.56 -6.28 -23.42
CA PRO A 74 12.23 -5.95 -22.18
C PRO A 74 12.38 -7.20 -21.32
N ILE A 75 13.49 -7.33 -20.60
CA ILE A 75 13.74 -8.47 -19.72
C ILE A 75 14.11 -7.92 -18.35
N LYS A 76 13.36 -8.28 -17.31
CA LYS A 76 13.76 -8.02 -15.93
C LYS A 76 15.08 -8.75 -15.65
N ILE A 77 16.11 -8.01 -15.27
CA ILE A 77 17.44 -8.57 -15.02
C ILE A 77 17.89 -8.46 -13.57
N GLY A 78 17.36 -7.50 -12.80
CA GLY A 78 17.68 -7.31 -11.39
C GLY A 78 16.59 -6.53 -10.65
N GLN A 79 16.56 -6.69 -9.32
CA GLN A 79 15.63 -5.98 -8.44
C GLN A 79 16.20 -5.88 -7.03
N ASN A 80 15.96 -4.75 -6.36
CA ASN A 80 16.08 -4.63 -4.91
C ASN A 80 14.77 -4.06 -4.35
N ASN A 81 14.06 -4.85 -3.55
CA ASN A 81 12.76 -4.51 -2.96
C ASN A 81 12.84 -4.25 -1.44
N GLU A 82 14.04 -4.11 -0.89
CA GLU A 82 14.28 -3.78 0.54
C GLU A 82 14.56 -2.27 0.72
N LEU A 83 13.86 -1.44 -0.06
CA LEU A 83 14.10 0.00 -0.17
C LEU A 83 12.96 0.86 0.37
N GLY A 84 11.84 0.25 0.77
CA GLY A 84 10.64 1.01 1.11
C GLY A 84 9.88 1.46 -0.14
N PHE A 85 9.16 2.57 -0.04
CA PHE A 85 8.34 3.11 -1.12
C PHE A 85 9.16 4.01 -2.06
N VAL A 86 9.65 3.48 -3.17
CA VAL A 86 10.52 4.22 -4.10
C VAL A 86 9.71 5.05 -5.10
N GLU A 87 9.89 6.37 -5.05
CA GLU A 87 9.23 7.35 -5.95
C GLU A 87 10.08 7.72 -7.16
N SER A 88 11.35 8.04 -6.95
CA SER A 88 12.27 8.54 -8.00
C SER A 88 13.62 7.84 -7.95
N VAL A 89 14.27 7.72 -9.12
CA VAL A 89 15.60 7.11 -9.27
C VAL A 89 16.53 7.97 -10.13
N ALA A 90 17.76 8.15 -9.66
CA ALA A 90 18.85 8.76 -10.41
C ALA A 90 20.07 7.84 -10.49
N ILE A 91 20.72 7.81 -11.66
CA ILE A 91 21.87 6.94 -11.93
C ILE A 91 23.14 7.78 -12.12
N SER A 92 24.24 7.33 -11.51
CA SER A 92 25.57 7.93 -11.72
C SER A 92 26.66 6.86 -11.77
N GLY A 93 27.00 6.45 -13.00
CA GLY A 93 27.96 5.39 -13.25
C GLY A 93 27.47 4.05 -12.71
N ASP A 94 28.21 3.48 -11.76
CA ASP A 94 27.93 2.17 -11.17
C ASP A 94 26.99 2.24 -9.96
N TYR A 95 26.33 3.38 -9.72
CA TYR A 95 25.47 3.59 -8.56
C TYR A 95 24.09 4.11 -8.95
N ALA A 96 23.08 3.61 -8.24
CA ALA A 96 21.73 4.16 -8.24
C ALA A 96 21.45 4.87 -6.91
N TYR A 97 20.61 5.89 -6.98
CA TYR A 97 20.20 6.72 -5.86
C TYR A 97 18.70 6.88 -5.94
N VAL A 98 17.98 6.55 -4.88
CA VAL A 98 16.52 6.56 -4.87
C VAL A 98 15.97 7.46 -3.77
N ALA A 99 14.89 8.16 -4.11
CA ALA A 99 14.04 8.85 -3.16
C ALA A 99 12.92 7.88 -2.75
N ALA A 100 12.88 7.52 -1.47
CA ALA A 100 12.03 6.46 -0.95
C ALA A 100 10.93 6.96 0.00
N GLY A 101 10.40 8.16 -0.24
CA GLY A 101 9.36 8.75 0.60
C GLY A 101 9.78 8.84 2.06
N GLU A 102 9.02 8.19 2.95
CA GLU A 102 9.28 8.12 4.40
C GLU A 102 10.53 7.30 4.77
N ASP A 103 11.04 6.47 3.87
CA ASP A 103 12.27 5.71 4.08
C ASP A 103 13.54 6.52 3.78
N GLY A 104 13.38 7.73 3.23
CA GLY A 104 14.41 8.73 3.02
C GLY A 104 15.21 8.54 1.73
N PHE A 105 16.51 8.79 1.80
CA PHE A 105 17.42 8.75 0.65
C PHE A 105 18.31 7.51 0.69
N ILE A 106 18.29 6.69 -0.35
CA ILE A 106 19.00 5.39 -0.36
C ILE A 106 19.95 5.30 -1.56
N SER A 107 21.16 4.79 -1.33
CA SER A 107 22.15 4.49 -2.36
C SER A 107 22.30 3.00 -2.61
N LEU A 108 22.58 2.63 -3.86
CA LEU A 108 22.79 1.24 -4.28
C LEU A 108 24.02 1.11 -5.19
N ASP A 109 24.72 -0.02 -5.06
CA ASP A 109 25.69 -0.52 -6.05
C ASP A 109 24.91 -1.25 -7.15
N ILE A 110 25.08 -0.81 -8.39
CA ILE A 110 24.51 -1.42 -9.59
C ILE A 110 25.59 -1.81 -10.62
N SER A 111 26.85 -1.95 -10.18
CA SER A 111 27.96 -2.39 -11.04
C SER A 111 27.70 -3.77 -11.67
N ASP A 112 26.94 -4.62 -10.98
CA ASP A 112 26.21 -5.75 -11.55
C ASP A 112 24.71 -5.42 -11.56
N PRO A 113 24.12 -5.04 -12.71
CA PRO A 113 22.71 -4.68 -12.78
C PRO A 113 21.77 -5.87 -12.54
N THR A 114 22.30 -7.10 -12.42
CA THR A 114 21.51 -8.27 -12.06
C THR A 114 21.35 -8.48 -10.56
N ASP A 115 22.15 -7.78 -9.75
CA ASP A 115 22.16 -7.87 -8.29
C ASP A 115 22.36 -6.46 -7.69
N PRO A 116 21.36 -5.57 -7.78
CA PRO A 116 21.45 -4.25 -7.16
C PRO A 116 21.50 -4.35 -5.63
N VAL A 117 22.54 -3.81 -5.01
CA VAL A 117 22.78 -3.94 -3.56
C VAL A 117 22.67 -2.59 -2.87
N LYS A 118 21.77 -2.50 -1.87
CA LYS A 118 21.69 -1.34 -0.97
C LYS A 118 23.03 -1.12 -0.24
N LEU A 119 23.54 0.11 -0.28
CA LEU A 119 24.80 0.51 0.33
C LEU A 119 24.61 1.30 1.63
N ASP A 120 23.73 2.29 1.62
CA ASP A 120 23.45 3.17 2.75
C ASP A 120 22.02 3.72 2.65
N ASP A 121 21.42 4.05 3.81
CA ASP A 121 20.17 4.80 3.92
C ASP A 121 20.41 6.02 4.79
N TYR A 122 20.19 7.19 4.20
CA TYR A 122 20.24 8.47 4.87
C TYR A 122 18.81 8.88 5.24
N ARG A 123 18.62 9.14 6.55
CA ARG A 123 17.41 9.68 7.15
C ARG A 123 17.79 10.87 8.03
N ASP A 124 17.22 12.03 7.76
CA ASP A 124 17.13 13.13 8.69
C ASP A 124 16.20 12.76 9.86
N SER A 125 16.46 13.39 11.00
CA SER A 125 15.75 13.16 12.26
C SER A 125 14.37 13.83 12.35
N GLY A 126 13.80 14.28 11.23
CA GLY A 126 12.50 14.93 11.14
C GLY A 126 11.35 13.92 11.24
N ASP A 127 10.20 14.36 11.75
CA ASP A 127 8.99 13.53 11.85
C ASP A 127 8.16 13.55 10.53
N GLU A 128 8.62 14.23 9.47
CA GLU A 128 7.88 14.48 8.20
C GLU A 128 8.79 14.36 6.94
N GLU A 129 9.76 13.43 6.90
CA GLU A 129 10.60 13.21 5.70
C GLU A 129 9.76 12.70 4.52
N HIS A 130 9.80 13.40 3.40
CA HIS A 130 9.14 13.00 2.15
C HIS A 130 10.08 13.25 0.98
N ALA A 131 10.99 12.30 0.76
CA ALA A 131 11.89 12.24 -0.38
C ALA A 131 11.10 11.93 -1.66
N THR A 132 10.81 12.95 -2.48
CA THR A 132 9.98 12.83 -3.70
C THR A 132 10.81 12.70 -4.98
N GLU A 133 11.82 13.55 -5.15
CA GLU A 133 12.68 13.56 -6.35
C GLU A 133 14.15 13.69 -6.01
N ILE A 134 14.99 13.00 -6.78
CA ILE A 134 16.45 13.01 -6.64
C ILE A 134 17.17 13.32 -7.95
N ILE A 135 18.15 14.22 -7.90
CA ILE A 135 19.07 14.50 -9.00
C ILE A 135 20.51 14.33 -8.55
N VAL A 136 21.34 13.68 -9.38
CA VAL A 136 22.77 13.49 -9.10
C VAL A 136 23.64 14.21 -10.13
N ASN A 137 24.58 15.02 -9.65
CA ASN A 137 25.57 15.69 -10.47
C ASN A 137 26.97 15.58 -9.85
N GLY A 138 27.78 14.70 -10.41
CA GLY A 138 29.11 14.40 -9.90
C GLY A 138 29.05 13.77 -8.51
N ASP A 139 29.68 14.41 -7.53
CA ASP A 139 29.80 13.91 -6.16
C ASP A 139 28.67 14.39 -5.22
N LEU A 140 27.63 15.02 -5.79
CA LEU A 140 26.49 15.58 -5.07
C LEU A 140 25.16 15.03 -5.59
N ALA A 141 24.26 14.81 -4.66
CA ALA A 141 22.84 14.57 -4.89
C ALA A 141 22.03 15.75 -4.33
N TYR A 142 20.94 16.08 -4.99
CA TYR A 142 19.98 17.11 -4.61
C TYR A 142 18.65 16.40 -4.43
N LEU A 143 18.04 16.55 -3.26
CA LEU A 143 16.84 15.82 -2.87
C LEU A 143 15.72 16.81 -2.57
N ALA A 144 14.57 16.69 -3.22
CA ALA A 144 13.34 17.35 -2.78
C ALA A 144 12.81 16.62 -1.55
N ASP A 145 12.59 17.36 -0.46
CA ASP A 145 12.22 16.83 0.86
C ASP A 145 10.95 17.52 1.38
N GLY A 146 9.91 17.49 0.54
CA GLY A 146 8.58 18.01 0.86
C GLY A 146 8.57 19.38 1.56
N ASN A 147 8.08 19.40 2.81
CA ASN A 147 7.93 20.62 3.60
C ASN A 147 9.25 21.17 4.17
N ASP A 148 10.28 20.34 4.23
CA ASP A 148 11.62 20.71 4.72
C ASP A 148 12.49 21.31 3.60
N GLY A 149 11.97 21.32 2.38
CA GLY A 149 12.53 22.05 1.25
C GLY A 149 13.38 21.13 0.38
N PHE A 150 14.68 21.40 0.30
CA PHE A 150 15.59 20.50 -0.41
C PHE A 150 16.91 20.32 0.34
N GLU A 151 17.49 19.14 0.17
CA GLU A 151 18.79 18.80 0.72
C GLU A 151 19.87 18.70 -0.34
N ILE A 152 21.12 18.98 0.05
CA ILE A 152 22.31 18.69 -0.74
C ILE A 152 23.11 17.63 0.01
N ILE A 153 23.28 16.48 -0.61
CA ILE A 153 23.89 15.30 -0.02
C ILE A 153 25.15 14.93 -0.80
N SER A 154 26.24 14.62 -0.09
CA SER A 154 27.46 14.12 -0.71
C SER A 154 27.31 12.64 -1.02
N VAL A 155 27.54 12.29 -2.28
CA VAL A 155 27.56 10.90 -2.78
C VAL A 155 28.96 10.44 -3.20
N LEU A 156 30.01 11.20 -2.84
CA LEU A 156 31.42 10.82 -3.09
C LEU A 156 31.77 9.43 -2.54
N THR A 157 31.07 8.99 -1.50
CA THR A 157 31.25 7.68 -0.86
C THR A 157 29.86 7.09 -0.67
N PRO A 158 29.35 6.33 -1.66
CA PRO A 158 27.95 5.90 -1.68
C PRO A 158 27.54 5.00 -0.51
N ASP A 159 28.48 4.33 0.15
CA ASP A 159 28.28 3.56 1.40
C ASP A 159 28.37 4.43 2.68
N ASN A 160 28.38 5.76 2.53
CA ASN A 160 28.45 6.73 3.62
C ASN A 160 27.95 8.11 3.15
N LEU A 161 26.64 8.19 2.95
CA LEU A 161 25.93 9.39 2.54
C LEU A 161 26.02 10.46 3.62
N ARG A 162 26.23 11.71 3.19
CA ARG A 162 26.44 12.83 4.13
C ARG A 162 25.78 14.10 3.64
N ARG A 163 24.77 14.57 4.37
CA ARG A 163 24.23 15.91 4.17
C ARG A 163 25.32 16.97 4.27
N ARG A 164 25.39 17.81 3.25
CA ARG A 164 26.26 18.99 3.17
C ARG A 164 25.52 20.24 3.64
N SER A 165 24.28 20.38 3.20
CA SER A 165 23.39 21.48 3.56
C SER A 165 21.92 21.09 3.39
N GLU A 166 21.07 21.90 3.97
CA GLU A 166 19.62 21.84 3.93
C GLU A 166 19.11 23.26 3.67
N VAL A 167 18.07 23.40 2.86
CA VAL A 167 17.38 24.68 2.66
C VAL A 167 15.97 24.56 3.24
N ASP A 168 15.87 24.91 4.52
CA ASP A 168 14.70 24.73 5.37
C ASP A 168 13.86 26.01 5.54
N GLY A 169 12.74 25.86 6.26
CA GLY A 169 11.91 26.99 6.71
C GLY A 169 11.20 27.75 5.59
N VAL A 170 11.10 27.13 4.41
CA VAL A 170 10.34 27.63 3.28
C VAL A 170 8.88 27.24 3.51
N SER A 171 7.93 28.19 3.47
CA SER A 171 6.49 27.86 3.63
C SER A 171 5.89 27.27 2.35
N ILE A 172 6.64 26.37 1.71
CA ILE A 172 6.43 25.78 0.40
C ILE A 172 6.87 24.33 0.48
N TYR A 173 5.93 23.43 0.22
CA TYR A 173 6.20 22.03 -0.09
C TYR A 173 6.83 21.96 -1.49
N PHE A 174 8.02 21.36 -1.63
CA PHE A 174 8.65 21.08 -2.93
C PHE A 174 8.34 19.64 -3.35
N GLU A 175 7.88 19.50 -4.60
CA GLU A 175 7.57 18.20 -5.21
C GLU A 175 8.72 17.75 -6.12
N ALA A 176 9.26 18.69 -6.89
CA ALA A 176 10.24 18.39 -7.94
C ALA A 176 11.34 19.46 -8.05
N ILE A 177 12.49 19.04 -8.55
CA ILE A 177 13.69 19.84 -8.73
C ILE A 177 14.32 19.57 -10.10
N GLU A 178 15.06 20.55 -10.64
CA GLU A 178 15.90 20.36 -11.84
C GLU A 178 17.19 21.16 -11.71
N LEU A 179 18.32 20.62 -12.18
CA LEU A 179 19.63 21.26 -12.01
C LEU A 179 20.27 21.62 -13.36
N VAL A 180 20.43 22.92 -13.62
CA VAL A 180 21.17 23.41 -14.80
C VAL A 180 22.41 24.19 -14.37
N GLY A 181 23.57 23.55 -14.53
CA GLY A 181 24.83 24.13 -14.10
C GLY A 181 24.91 24.23 -12.58
N THR A 182 24.78 25.45 -12.04
CA THR A 182 24.75 25.72 -10.59
C THR A 182 23.41 26.28 -10.12
N ASP A 183 22.42 26.36 -11.02
CA ASP A 183 21.09 26.87 -10.69
C ASP A 183 20.18 25.66 -10.45
N LEU A 184 19.70 25.51 -9.22
CA LEU A 184 18.73 24.51 -8.83
C LEU A 184 17.33 25.14 -8.88
N TYR A 185 16.49 24.60 -9.75
CA TYR A 185 15.10 24.98 -9.94
C TYR A 185 14.28 24.05 -9.05
N ALA A 186 13.43 24.60 -8.20
CA ALA A 186 12.59 23.84 -7.28
C ALA A 186 11.16 24.31 -7.40
N ILE A 187 10.23 23.37 -7.50
CA ILE A 187 8.80 23.63 -7.68
C ILE A 187 7.96 22.83 -6.70
N GLY A 188 6.71 23.23 -6.53
CA GLY A 188 5.76 22.57 -5.65
C GLY A 188 4.60 23.51 -5.39
N SER A 189 4.31 23.80 -4.13
CA SER A 189 3.27 24.78 -3.79
C SER A 189 3.73 26.22 -4.04
N ARG A 190 3.00 27.00 -4.86
CA ARG A 190 3.25 28.44 -5.16
C ARG A 190 4.39 28.73 -6.15
N GLY A 191 4.54 27.91 -7.18
CA GLY A 191 5.38 28.20 -8.33
C GLY A 191 6.85 27.83 -8.17
N LEU A 192 7.67 28.32 -9.10
CA LEU A 192 9.11 28.09 -9.20
C LEU A 192 9.94 28.96 -8.25
N LYS A 193 10.92 28.33 -7.59
CA LYS A 193 12.06 28.96 -6.90
C LYS A 193 13.37 28.53 -7.55
N ILE A 194 14.32 29.45 -7.65
CA ILE A 194 15.65 29.16 -8.20
C ILE A 194 16.71 29.50 -7.15
N TYR A 195 17.63 28.58 -6.90
CA TYR A 195 18.71 28.69 -5.93
C TYR A 195 20.07 28.58 -6.62
N ASP A 196 21.03 29.43 -6.24
CA ASP A 196 22.43 29.25 -6.63
C ASP A 196 23.08 28.26 -5.64
N VAL A 197 23.39 27.07 -6.14
CA VAL A 197 24.01 25.98 -5.39
C VAL A 197 25.51 25.85 -5.68
N SER A 198 26.14 26.88 -6.24
CA SER A 198 27.61 26.90 -6.46
C SER A 198 28.43 26.76 -5.16
N ASN A 199 27.81 27.03 -4.01
CA ASN A 199 28.35 26.72 -2.69
C ASN A 199 27.48 25.67 -1.97
N GLU A 200 27.87 24.40 -2.10
CA GLU A 200 27.20 23.22 -1.55
C GLU A 200 27.00 23.20 -0.02
N TYR A 201 27.63 24.10 0.74
CA TYR A 201 27.45 24.18 2.20
C TYR A 201 26.51 25.30 2.64
N PHE A 202 26.33 26.30 1.77
CA PHE A 202 25.56 27.51 2.06
C PHE A 202 24.92 28.00 0.76
N PRO A 203 23.94 27.25 0.21
CA PRO A 203 23.13 27.73 -0.89
C PRO A 203 22.53 29.08 -0.51
N SER A 204 22.51 30.02 -1.47
CA SER A 204 21.92 31.33 -1.22
C SER A 204 20.41 31.21 -1.03
N GLY A 205 19.76 32.25 -0.48
CA GLY A 205 18.30 32.38 -0.65
C GLY A 205 17.92 32.42 -2.14
N PRO A 206 16.63 32.29 -2.48
CA PRO A 206 16.21 32.20 -3.87
C PRO A 206 16.67 33.42 -4.67
N ILE A 207 17.41 33.16 -5.75
CA ILE A 207 17.94 34.16 -6.70
C ILE A 207 16.93 34.51 -7.79
N GLY A 208 15.92 33.67 -7.96
CA GLY A 208 14.77 33.88 -8.82
C GLY A 208 13.52 33.24 -8.25
N SER A 209 12.36 33.78 -8.61
CA SER A 209 11.09 33.15 -8.27
C SER A 209 9.98 33.56 -9.21
N PHE A 210 9.08 32.62 -9.45
CA PHE A 210 7.82 32.82 -10.13
C PHE A 210 6.69 32.22 -9.26
N ASN A 211 5.52 32.85 -9.25
CA ASN A 211 4.39 32.41 -8.42
C ASN A 211 3.13 32.54 -9.26
N ASP A 212 2.62 31.39 -9.67
CA ASP A 212 1.35 31.17 -10.37
C ASP A 212 0.16 31.10 -9.40
N GLY A 213 0.43 30.73 -8.14
CA GLY A 213 -0.58 30.47 -7.11
C GLY A 213 -1.10 29.03 -7.13
N GLY A 214 -0.56 28.17 -8.00
CA GLY A 214 -0.94 26.78 -8.22
C GLY A 214 -0.07 25.78 -7.46
N ILE A 215 -0.26 24.51 -7.83
CA ILE A 215 0.53 23.36 -7.37
C ILE A 215 1.21 22.80 -8.62
N ASN A 216 2.54 22.90 -8.66
CA ASN A 216 3.32 22.30 -9.72
C ASN A 216 3.86 20.94 -9.27
N THR A 217 3.82 19.97 -10.17
CA THR A 217 4.16 18.56 -9.91
C THR A 217 5.51 18.18 -10.51
N ASP A 218 5.89 18.76 -11.64
CA ASP A 218 7.15 18.45 -12.33
C ASP A 218 7.67 19.65 -13.15
N ILE A 219 8.98 19.68 -13.42
CA ILE A 219 9.66 20.76 -14.13
C ILE A 219 10.69 20.23 -15.13
N ALA A 220 10.65 20.74 -16.35
CA ALA A 220 11.71 20.55 -17.33
C ALA A 220 12.36 21.88 -17.74
N ILE A 221 13.69 21.91 -17.84
CA ILE A 221 14.43 23.09 -18.31
C ILE A 221 14.98 22.86 -19.71
N ALA A 222 14.58 23.71 -20.67
CA ALA A 222 15.13 23.69 -22.03
C ALA A 222 15.62 25.08 -22.45
N GLY A 223 16.93 25.26 -22.41
CA GLY A 223 17.59 26.50 -22.79
C GLY A 223 17.22 27.66 -21.87
N ASN A 224 16.38 28.58 -22.36
CA ASN A 224 15.98 29.79 -21.66
C ASN A 224 14.57 29.70 -21.04
N TYR A 225 13.98 28.51 -21.03
CA TYR A 225 12.60 28.30 -20.62
C TYR A 225 12.52 27.18 -19.59
N ALA A 226 11.65 27.39 -18.60
CA ALA A 226 11.19 26.34 -17.71
C ALA A 226 9.75 25.98 -18.10
N PHE A 227 9.48 24.67 -18.12
CA PHE A 227 8.22 24.05 -18.44
C PHE A 227 7.68 23.47 -17.14
N LEU A 228 6.63 24.06 -16.59
CA LEU A 228 6.07 23.68 -15.30
C LEU A 228 4.82 22.84 -15.56
N ALA A 229 4.79 21.64 -15.02
CA ALA A 229 3.57 20.87 -14.94
C ALA A 229 2.72 21.40 -13.78
N ASP A 230 1.58 22.02 -14.07
CA ASP A 230 0.64 22.51 -13.06
C ASP A 230 -0.61 21.62 -13.01
N LEU A 231 -1.01 21.25 -11.80
CA LEU A 231 -2.10 20.33 -11.52
C LEU A 231 -3.47 20.84 -12.02
N GLU A 232 -3.67 22.16 -12.10
CA GLU A 232 -4.95 22.78 -12.47
C GLU A 232 -4.87 23.61 -13.77
N GLU A 233 -3.71 24.17 -14.09
CA GLU A 233 -3.50 25.09 -15.22
C GLU A 233 -2.83 24.43 -16.44
N GLY A 234 -2.43 23.15 -16.33
CA GLY A 234 -1.79 22.38 -17.39
C GLY A 234 -0.30 22.68 -17.53
N LEU A 235 0.21 22.75 -18.75
CA LEU A 235 1.63 23.06 -18.99
C LEU A 235 1.84 24.57 -19.04
N GLU A 236 2.57 25.12 -18.06
CA GLU A 236 3.00 26.52 -18.06
C GLU A 236 4.44 26.65 -18.60
N ILE A 237 4.70 27.67 -19.43
CA ILE A 237 6.03 27.93 -19.97
C ILE A 237 6.48 29.33 -19.54
N VAL A 238 7.56 29.39 -18.75
CA VAL A 238 8.12 30.63 -18.23
C VAL A 238 9.50 30.91 -18.80
N ASN A 239 9.80 32.18 -19.07
CA ASN A 239 11.11 32.62 -19.53
C ASN A 239 12.03 32.88 -18.34
N ILE A 240 13.14 32.13 -18.28
CA ILE A 240 14.14 32.17 -17.21
C ILE A 240 15.46 32.84 -17.65
N THR A 241 15.49 33.53 -18.81
CA THR A 241 16.68 34.25 -19.28
C THR A 241 17.17 35.29 -18.27
N ASP A 242 16.23 35.96 -17.60
CA ASP A 242 16.50 36.87 -16.48
C ASP A 242 15.81 36.32 -15.25
N ILE A 243 16.53 35.51 -14.47
CA ILE A 243 16.05 34.87 -13.23
C ILE A 243 15.49 35.87 -12.21
N SER A 244 15.88 37.14 -12.28
CA SER A 244 15.36 38.19 -11.38
C SER A 244 13.99 38.72 -11.81
N ASN A 245 13.57 38.41 -13.04
CA ASN A 245 12.31 38.82 -13.65
C ASN A 245 11.75 37.72 -14.57
N ILE A 246 11.35 36.62 -13.95
CA ILE A 246 10.72 35.49 -14.63
C ILE A 246 9.30 35.88 -15.05
N THR A 247 8.93 35.56 -16.28
CA THR A 247 7.60 35.82 -16.82
C THR A 247 7.07 34.63 -17.58
N GLN A 248 5.81 34.28 -17.36
CA GLN A 248 5.07 33.37 -18.23
C GLN A 248 5.04 33.90 -19.67
N VAL A 249 5.36 33.03 -20.62
CA VAL A 249 5.36 33.33 -22.06
C VAL A 249 4.38 32.48 -22.85
N GLY A 250 3.99 31.32 -22.33
CA GLY A 250 2.98 30.46 -22.93
C GLY A 250 2.33 29.54 -21.91
N GLN A 251 1.26 28.89 -22.35
CA GLN A 251 0.48 27.93 -21.59
C GLN A 251 -0.18 26.96 -22.56
N TYR A 252 -0.30 25.70 -22.17
CA TYR A 252 -1.13 24.70 -22.83
C TYR A 252 -2.08 24.08 -21.80
N ASP A 253 -3.35 24.44 -21.90
CA ASP A 253 -4.43 23.96 -21.04
C ASP A 253 -4.87 22.55 -21.48
N LEU A 254 -4.80 21.59 -20.55
CA LEU A 254 -5.18 20.19 -20.76
C LEU A 254 -6.68 19.92 -20.53
N SER A 255 -7.47 20.96 -20.23
CA SER A 255 -8.92 20.89 -20.04
C SER A 255 -9.34 19.82 -19.02
N PHE A 256 -9.19 20.14 -17.73
CA PHE A 256 -9.60 19.31 -16.57
C PHE A 256 -8.76 18.06 -16.29
N LYS A 257 -7.55 17.95 -16.86
CA LYS A 257 -6.61 16.87 -16.54
C LYS A 257 -5.51 17.39 -15.64
N SER A 258 -5.25 16.68 -14.54
CA SER A 258 -4.10 16.96 -13.68
C SER A 258 -2.84 16.49 -14.37
N LEU A 259 -1.90 17.42 -14.52
CA LEU A 259 -0.59 17.14 -15.10
C LEU A 259 0.35 16.67 -13.99
N VAL A 260 1.04 15.56 -14.25
CA VAL A 260 1.86 14.84 -13.26
C VAL A 260 3.33 14.98 -13.60
N SER A 261 3.71 14.85 -14.88
CA SER A 261 5.10 14.93 -15.31
C SER A 261 5.28 15.68 -16.63
N VAL A 262 6.43 16.30 -16.82
CA VAL A 262 6.85 16.93 -18.07
C VAL A 262 8.33 16.67 -18.36
N THR A 263 8.64 16.22 -19.57
CA THR A 263 10.01 16.17 -20.09
C THR A 263 10.10 16.87 -21.44
N VAL A 264 11.27 17.42 -21.78
CA VAL A 264 11.49 18.16 -23.03
C VAL A 264 12.65 17.58 -23.81
N ASP A 265 12.37 17.06 -25.01
CA ASP A 265 13.38 16.63 -25.99
C ASP A 265 13.31 17.51 -27.24
N GLY A 266 14.30 18.40 -27.36
CA GLY A 266 14.45 19.33 -28.46
C GLY A 266 13.29 20.33 -28.55
N ASN A 267 12.42 20.16 -29.55
CA ASN A 267 11.31 21.05 -29.83
C ASN A 267 9.97 20.54 -29.26
N TYR A 268 9.99 19.44 -28.50
CA TYR A 268 8.78 18.77 -28.05
C TYR A 268 8.79 18.62 -26.54
N ALA A 269 7.71 19.07 -25.91
CA ALA A 269 7.40 18.72 -24.53
C ALA A 269 6.50 17.47 -24.55
N TYR A 270 6.79 16.52 -23.68
CA TYR A 270 5.99 15.34 -23.45
C TYR A 270 5.42 15.49 -22.06
N VAL A 271 4.11 15.49 -21.98
CA VAL A 271 3.40 15.83 -20.76
C VAL A 271 2.51 14.66 -20.36
N ILE A 272 2.56 14.28 -19.09
CA ILE A 272 1.84 13.15 -18.51
C ILE A 272 0.68 13.64 -17.68
N SER A 273 -0.49 13.06 -17.91
CA SER A 273 -1.70 13.31 -17.15
C SER A 273 -2.36 11.99 -16.75
N HIS A 274 -3.40 12.06 -15.92
CA HIS A 274 -4.19 10.88 -15.54
C HIS A 274 -4.90 10.17 -16.71
N ASP A 275 -4.97 10.77 -17.89
CA ASP A 275 -5.54 10.14 -19.08
C ASP A 275 -4.48 9.51 -19.99
N GLY A 276 -3.20 9.77 -19.74
CA GLY A 276 -2.08 9.30 -20.55
C GLY A 276 -1.13 10.45 -20.88
N PHE A 277 -0.39 10.32 -21.99
CA PHE A 277 0.62 11.30 -22.37
C PHE A 277 0.28 12.08 -23.64
N GLU A 278 0.64 13.36 -23.67
CA GLU A 278 0.53 14.21 -24.85
C GLU A 278 1.90 14.68 -25.33
N ILE A 279 2.04 14.84 -26.64
CA ILE A 279 3.23 15.42 -27.27
C ILE A 279 2.87 16.81 -27.78
N ILE A 280 3.53 17.82 -27.22
CA ILE A 280 3.30 19.24 -27.48
C ILE A 280 4.49 19.79 -28.27
N ASP A 281 4.24 20.36 -29.45
CA ASP A 281 5.23 21.15 -30.18
C ASP A 281 5.41 22.49 -29.48
N VAL A 282 6.61 22.73 -28.96
CA VAL A 282 7.01 23.92 -28.21
C VAL A 282 8.06 24.74 -28.98
N THR A 283 8.16 24.53 -30.30
CA THR A 283 9.03 25.35 -31.17
C THR A 283 8.70 26.84 -31.05
N ASP A 284 7.40 27.16 -30.93
CA ASP A 284 6.92 28.49 -30.51
C ASP A 284 6.35 28.38 -29.10
N VAL A 285 7.19 28.64 -28.10
CA VAL A 285 6.82 28.60 -26.68
C VAL A 285 5.66 29.54 -26.31
N THR A 286 5.33 30.53 -27.16
CA THR A 286 4.19 31.42 -26.91
C THR A 286 2.86 30.86 -27.41
N ASN A 287 2.91 29.82 -28.23
CA ASN A 287 1.77 29.13 -28.78
C ASN A 287 2.08 27.62 -28.88
N PRO A 288 2.21 26.92 -27.75
CA PRO A 288 2.38 25.46 -27.73
C PRO A 288 1.19 24.75 -28.36
N VAL A 289 1.43 23.67 -29.09
CA VAL A 289 0.38 22.93 -29.83
C VAL A 289 0.52 21.43 -29.65
N LYS A 290 -0.54 20.74 -29.19
CA LYS A 290 -0.61 19.27 -29.23
C LYS A 290 -0.53 18.77 -30.66
N ILE A 291 0.44 17.89 -30.90
CA ILE A 291 0.63 17.24 -32.20
C ILE A 291 0.27 15.75 -32.16
N GLY A 292 0.36 15.11 -31.00
CA GLY A 292 0.03 13.71 -30.79
C GLY A 292 -0.08 13.37 -29.30
N GLY A 293 -0.22 12.09 -29.00
CA GLY A 293 -0.39 11.58 -27.64
C GLY A 293 -1.13 10.25 -27.65
N VAL A 294 -1.21 9.62 -26.48
CA VAL A 294 -1.95 8.38 -26.27
C VAL A 294 -2.78 8.55 -25.00
N ASP A 295 -4.09 8.34 -25.12
CA ASP A 295 -5.04 8.38 -24.00
C ASP A 295 -5.23 6.94 -23.45
N ASN A 296 -4.31 6.50 -22.59
CA ASN A 296 -4.14 5.10 -22.19
C ASN A 296 -4.15 4.84 -20.68
N GLY A 297 -4.58 5.82 -19.88
CA GLY A 297 -4.75 5.68 -18.42
C GLY A 297 -3.76 6.50 -17.60
N TYR A 298 -3.73 6.24 -16.29
CA TYR A 298 -3.12 7.09 -15.27
C TYR A 298 -1.60 7.11 -15.37
N GLY A 299 -1.03 8.09 -16.09
CA GLY A 299 0.42 8.22 -16.23
C GLY A 299 1.08 8.85 -14.99
N MET A 300 2.27 8.39 -14.65
CA MET A 300 3.03 8.82 -13.47
C MET A 300 4.37 9.48 -13.81
N GLY A 301 5.13 8.87 -14.72
CA GLY A 301 6.47 9.31 -15.11
C GLY A 301 6.77 8.98 -16.57
N ILE A 302 7.74 9.68 -17.15
CA ILE A 302 8.13 9.49 -18.55
C ILE A 302 9.62 9.77 -18.76
N ASP A 303 10.26 8.92 -19.55
CA ASP A 303 11.61 9.20 -20.06
C ASP A 303 11.72 8.89 -21.57
N ILE A 304 12.59 9.64 -22.25
CA ILE A 304 12.75 9.64 -23.70
C ILE A 304 14.15 9.15 -24.07
N ASN A 305 14.20 8.02 -24.77
CA ASN A 305 15.44 7.51 -25.36
C ASN A 305 15.30 7.35 -26.88
N GLY A 306 15.79 8.36 -27.60
CA GLY A 306 15.78 8.41 -29.05
C GLY A 306 14.37 8.48 -29.63
N ASN A 307 13.92 7.38 -30.25
CA ASN A 307 12.59 7.29 -30.87
C ASN A 307 11.55 6.61 -29.96
N TYR A 308 11.88 6.36 -28.70
CA TYR A 308 11.00 5.69 -27.77
C TYR A 308 10.71 6.57 -26.56
N ALA A 309 9.44 6.59 -26.15
CA ALA A 309 9.00 7.09 -24.86
C ALA A 309 8.69 5.90 -23.96
N TYR A 310 9.22 5.92 -22.74
CA TYR A 310 8.96 4.94 -21.68
C TYR A 310 8.05 5.64 -20.70
N VAL A 311 6.81 5.15 -20.57
CA VAL A 311 5.76 5.83 -19.83
C VAL A 311 5.30 4.93 -18.71
N CYS A 312 5.49 5.36 -17.46
CA CYS A 312 4.90 4.71 -16.30
C CYS A 312 3.40 4.99 -16.30
N GLU A 313 2.60 3.94 -16.41
CA GLU A 313 1.14 3.95 -16.39
C GLU A 313 0.71 3.14 -15.17
N PHE A 314 0.28 3.82 -14.12
CA PHE A 314 0.07 3.32 -12.75
C PHE A 314 -0.41 1.86 -12.68
N GLU A 315 -1.49 1.53 -13.40
CA GLU A 315 -2.16 0.22 -13.37
C GLU A 315 -1.64 -0.77 -14.44
N ARG A 316 -0.91 -0.28 -15.45
CA ARG A 316 -0.53 -1.05 -16.63
C ARG A 316 0.99 -1.27 -16.74
N GLY A 317 1.78 -0.78 -15.79
CA GLY A 317 3.24 -0.86 -15.81
C GLY A 317 3.90 0.16 -16.73
N VAL A 318 4.98 -0.21 -17.42
CA VAL A 318 5.74 0.73 -18.28
C VAL A 318 5.42 0.49 -19.75
N GLY A 319 4.66 1.41 -20.36
CA GLY A 319 4.39 1.41 -21.79
C GLY A 319 5.59 1.94 -22.58
N ILE A 320 6.02 1.21 -23.62
CA ILE A 320 7.10 1.63 -24.51
C ILE A 320 6.47 2.04 -25.84
N TYR A 321 6.52 3.32 -26.16
CA TYR A 321 5.86 3.91 -27.32
C TYR A 321 6.87 4.31 -28.39
N ASP A 322 6.66 3.90 -29.64
CA ASP A 322 7.37 4.45 -30.78
C ASP A 322 6.84 5.86 -31.07
N ILE A 323 7.71 6.86 -30.89
CA ILE A 323 7.45 8.28 -31.08
C ILE A 323 8.22 8.84 -32.30
N SER A 324 8.72 7.98 -33.19
CA SER A 324 9.38 8.40 -34.44
C SER A 324 8.46 9.27 -35.32
N ILE A 325 7.14 9.06 -35.21
CA ILE A 325 6.11 9.94 -35.77
C ILE A 325 5.35 10.57 -34.61
N LYS A 326 5.81 11.75 -34.16
CA LYS A 326 5.25 12.48 -33.00
C LYS A 326 3.73 12.73 -33.07
N SER A 327 3.15 12.78 -34.26
CA SER A 327 1.70 12.99 -34.42
C SER A 327 0.86 11.72 -34.30
N SER A 328 1.50 10.56 -34.20
CA SER A 328 0.84 9.26 -34.14
C SER A 328 1.73 8.29 -33.35
N PRO A 329 2.01 8.58 -32.07
CA PRO A 329 2.69 7.61 -31.22
C PRO A 329 1.91 6.30 -31.19
N SER A 330 2.62 5.19 -31.11
CA SER A 330 2.00 3.86 -31.04
C SER A 330 2.72 2.99 -30.03
N GLU A 331 1.96 2.27 -29.21
CA GLU A 331 2.51 1.29 -28.28
C GLU A 331 3.31 0.25 -29.07
N PHE A 332 4.60 0.16 -28.77
CA PHE A 332 5.56 -0.72 -29.40
C PHE A 332 5.67 -2.03 -28.60
N SER A 333 5.65 -1.93 -27.27
CA SER A 333 5.72 -3.02 -26.29
C SER A 333 5.43 -2.46 -24.88
N ARG A 334 5.50 -3.32 -23.87
CA ARG A 334 5.21 -2.99 -22.47
C ARG A 334 6.03 -3.85 -21.52
N ILE A 335 6.28 -3.33 -20.33
CA ILE A 335 6.64 -4.08 -19.12
C ILE A 335 5.37 -4.16 -18.27
N ASP A 336 4.74 -5.34 -18.22
CA ASP A 336 3.40 -5.58 -17.65
C ASP A 336 3.43 -6.38 -16.34
N ASP A 337 4.60 -6.51 -15.72
CA ASP A 337 4.76 -7.17 -14.42
C ASP A 337 4.24 -6.31 -13.25
N PHE A 338 3.50 -5.22 -13.50
CA PHE A 338 2.92 -4.31 -12.49
C PHE A 338 1.40 -4.44 -12.50
N MET A 339 0.76 -4.61 -11.34
CA MET A 339 -0.71 -4.72 -11.24
C MET A 339 -1.25 -4.26 -9.89
N ILE A 340 -2.44 -3.67 -9.89
CA ILE A 340 -3.23 -3.37 -8.68
C ILE A 340 -4.26 -4.46 -8.49
N ILE A 341 -4.39 -4.89 -7.24
CA ILE A 341 -5.23 -6.03 -6.88
C ILE A 341 -6.13 -5.60 -5.74
N GLU A 342 -7.43 -5.58 -6.04
CA GLU A 342 -8.48 -5.20 -5.10
C GLU A 342 -8.76 -6.33 -4.11
N GLU A 343 -8.83 -7.56 -4.61
CA GLU A 343 -9.13 -8.74 -3.81
C GLU A 343 -8.47 -9.98 -4.40
N ILE A 344 -8.18 -10.95 -3.55
CA ILE A 344 -7.78 -12.29 -3.97
C ILE A 344 -8.80 -13.32 -3.50
N THR A 345 -8.96 -14.36 -4.30
CA THR A 345 -9.74 -15.53 -3.91
C THR A 345 -9.00 -16.80 -4.29
N VAL A 346 -9.24 -17.86 -3.53
CA VAL A 346 -8.42 -19.06 -3.55
C VAL A 346 -9.29 -20.27 -3.88
N GLY A 347 -8.99 -20.91 -5.01
CA GLY A 347 -9.63 -22.12 -5.50
C GLY A 347 -8.60 -23.21 -5.79
N ASN A 348 -8.65 -23.77 -7.01
CA ASN A 348 -7.54 -24.62 -7.48
C ASN A 348 -6.27 -23.80 -7.77
N HIS A 349 -6.44 -22.49 -7.95
CA HIS A 349 -5.43 -21.48 -8.23
C HIS A 349 -5.69 -20.28 -7.33
N ILE A 350 -4.75 -19.34 -7.31
CA ILE A 350 -5.01 -18.00 -6.77
C ILE A 350 -5.62 -17.17 -7.91
N TYR A 351 -6.65 -16.40 -7.60
CA TYR A 351 -7.30 -15.48 -8.54
C TYR A 351 -7.25 -14.08 -7.96
N ALA A 352 -6.78 -13.13 -8.76
CA ALA A 352 -6.67 -11.72 -8.40
C ALA A 352 -7.73 -10.91 -9.14
N ALA A 353 -8.57 -10.21 -8.39
CA ALA A 353 -9.56 -9.26 -8.89
C ALA A 353 -8.87 -7.89 -9.07
N MET A 354 -8.97 -7.36 -10.28
CA MET A 354 -8.23 -6.15 -10.72
C MET A 354 -9.18 -5.01 -11.08
N GLY A 355 -10.32 -4.92 -10.38
CA GLY A 355 -11.35 -3.93 -10.66
C GLY A 355 -11.79 -4.00 -12.12
N GLU A 356 -11.60 -2.91 -12.86
CA GLU A 356 -11.99 -2.77 -14.27
C GLU A 356 -11.30 -3.76 -15.22
N GLU A 357 -10.11 -4.23 -14.89
CA GLU A 357 -9.34 -5.15 -15.72
C GLU A 357 -9.81 -6.61 -15.61
N GLY A 358 -10.68 -6.91 -14.65
CA GLY A 358 -11.31 -8.21 -14.46
C GLY A 358 -10.52 -9.13 -13.53
N LEU A 359 -10.10 -10.30 -14.02
CA LEU A 359 -9.47 -11.33 -13.20
C LEU A 359 -8.17 -11.85 -13.82
N VAL A 360 -7.16 -12.08 -12.99
CA VAL A 360 -5.95 -12.85 -13.35
C VAL A 360 -5.94 -14.16 -12.59
N GLN A 361 -5.65 -15.25 -13.32
CA GLN A 361 -5.41 -16.56 -12.73
C GLN A 361 -3.91 -16.75 -12.53
N ILE A 362 -3.53 -17.24 -11.35
CA ILE A 362 -2.14 -17.45 -10.94
C ILE A 362 -1.93 -18.93 -10.61
N ASP A 363 -0.98 -19.53 -11.30
CA ASP A 363 -0.50 -20.87 -10.99
C ASP A 363 0.28 -20.84 -9.68
N ALA A 364 -0.28 -21.51 -8.67
CA ALA A 364 0.30 -21.68 -7.36
C ALA A 364 0.58 -23.17 -7.06
N SER A 365 0.74 -24.00 -8.12
CA SER A 365 1.07 -25.41 -7.99
C SER A 365 2.46 -25.64 -7.40
N ASP A 366 3.39 -24.72 -7.64
CA ASP A 366 4.61 -24.55 -6.85
C ASP A 366 4.55 -23.21 -6.08
N PRO A 367 4.29 -23.24 -4.77
CA PRO A 367 4.26 -22.04 -3.93
C PRO A 367 5.54 -21.19 -3.98
N ALA A 368 6.68 -21.76 -4.36
CA ALA A 368 7.95 -21.04 -4.46
C ALA A 368 8.13 -20.31 -5.81
N ASP A 369 7.26 -20.58 -6.79
CA ASP A 369 7.33 -20.04 -8.15
C ASP A 369 5.91 -19.72 -8.63
N LEU A 370 5.34 -18.65 -8.07
CA LEU A 370 4.05 -18.15 -8.53
C LEU A 370 4.21 -17.54 -9.92
N SER A 371 3.41 -18.00 -10.88
CA SER A 371 3.41 -17.48 -12.24
C SER A 371 1.99 -17.34 -12.78
N SER A 372 1.76 -16.41 -13.71
CA SER A 372 0.43 -16.17 -14.29
C SER A 372 0.24 -16.97 -15.59
N PRO A 373 -0.63 -18.00 -15.63
CA PRO A 373 -0.91 -18.74 -16.85
C PRO A 373 -1.89 -18.04 -17.81
N ALA A 374 -2.75 -17.12 -17.34
CA ALA A 374 -3.70 -16.39 -18.20
C ALA A 374 -4.32 -15.13 -17.54
N VAL A 375 -4.34 -14.01 -18.26
CA VAL A 375 -5.17 -12.83 -17.95
C VAL A 375 -6.57 -13.02 -18.51
N TYR A 376 -7.60 -12.84 -17.68
CA TYR A 376 -9.00 -12.85 -18.09
C TYR A 376 -9.60 -11.43 -18.02
N THR A 377 -9.49 -10.72 -19.14
CA THR A 377 -10.18 -9.44 -19.36
C THR A 377 -11.65 -9.70 -19.69
N ALA A 378 -12.49 -9.94 -18.68
CA ALA A 378 -13.94 -9.95 -18.91
C ALA A 378 -14.72 -9.18 -17.86
N ALA A 379 -14.70 -7.87 -18.05
CA ALA A 379 -15.49 -6.89 -17.32
C ALA A 379 -15.19 -6.85 -15.80
N PRO A 380 -15.59 -5.76 -15.13
CA PRO A 380 -15.02 -5.44 -13.84
C PRO A 380 -15.34 -6.51 -12.79
N ILE A 381 -14.36 -6.91 -11.98
CA ILE A 381 -14.58 -7.76 -10.81
C ILE A 381 -13.91 -7.08 -9.63
N TYR A 382 -14.71 -6.74 -8.61
CA TYR A 382 -14.22 -6.07 -7.41
C TYR A 382 -14.16 -7.00 -6.21
N LYS A 383 -15.05 -8.00 -6.18
CA LYS A 383 -15.14 -9.01 -5.11
C LYS A 383 -15.42 -10.38 -5.68
N ALA A 384 -14.80 -11.43 -5.16
CA ALA A 384 -14.99 -12.76 -5.69
C ALA A 384 -14.87 -13.87 -4.63
N GLU A 385 -15.77 -14.84 -4.72
CA GLU A 385 -15.69 -16.08 -3.94
C GLU A 385 -15.71 -17.30 -4.84
N ILE A 386 -15.09 -18.39 -4.38
CA ILE A 386 -14.99 -19.63 -5.16
C ILE A 386 -15.76 -20.76 -4.52
N HIS A 387 -16.51 -21.48 -5.36
CA HIS A 387 -17.20 -22.70 -4.95
C HIS A 387 -17.23 -23.74 -6.08
N GLU A 388 -16.79 -24.95 -5.78
CA GLU A 388 -16.87 -26.14 -6.66
C GLU A 388 -16.40 -25.93 -8.12
N GLY A 389 -15.28 -25.22 -8.34
CA GLY A 389 -14.75 -25.01 -9.70
C GLY A 389 -15.29 -23.76 -10.40
N TYR A 390 -16.02 -22.90 -9.69
CA TYR A 390 -16.63 -21.68 -10.22
C TYR A 390 -16.35 -20.46 -9.34
N ILE A 391 -16.02 -19.36 -9.98
CA ILE A 391 -15.81 -18.05 -9.37
C ILE A 391 -17.13 -17.27 -9.47
N TYR A 392 -17.58 -16.72 -8.35
CA TYR A 392 -18.74 -15.85 -8.23
C TYR A 392 -18.22 -14.43 -7.99
N GLY A 393 -18.11 -13.66 -9.07
CA GLY A 393 -17.51 -12.32 -9.06
C GLY A 393 -18.58 -11.23 -9.08
N VAL A 394 -18.54 -10.32 -8.11
CA VAL A 394 -19.34 -9.10 -8.08
C VAL A 394 -18.72 -8.06 -9.02
N SER A 395 -19.55 -7.59 -9.94
CA SER A 395 -19.25 -6.61 -10.98
C SER A 395 -20.24 -5.45 -10.88
N GLU A 396 -19.99 -4.34 -11.57
CA GLU A 396 -20.98 -3.27 -11.69
C GLU A 396 -22.28 -3.81 -12.32
N GLY A 397 -23.36 -3.82 -11.53
CA GLY A 397 -24.70 -4.21 -11.98
C GLY A 397 -24.97 -5.72 -12.12
N GLU A 398 -24.02 -6.60 -11.77
CA GLU A 398 -24.24 -8.05 -11.83
C GLU A 398 -23.32 -8.89 -10.92
N LEU A 399 -23.77 -10.10 -10.62
CA LEU A 399 -22.91 -11.20 -10.19
C LEU A 399 -22.60 -12.07 -11.41
N LYS A 400 -21.32 -12.18 -11.76
CA LYS A 400 -20.83 -13.08 -12.82
C LYS A 400 -20.47 -14.43 -12.22
N VAL A 401 -20.83 -15.52 -12.90
CA VAL A 401 -20.36 -16.87 -12.57
C VAL A 401 -19.41 -17.33 -13.66
N ILE A 402 -18.17 -17.64 -13.31
CA ILE A 402 -17.08 -17.95 -14.24
C ILE A 402 -16.56 -19.36 -13.91
N SER A 403 -16.31 -20.19 -14.93
CA SER A 403 -15.69 -21.51 -14.69
C SER A 403 -14.18 -21.38 -14.51
N GLU A 404 -13.62 -21.95 -13.43
CA GLU A 404 -12.17 -22.02 -13.18
C GLU A 404 -11.42 -22.82 -14.26
N THR A 405 -12.12 -23.71 -14.97
CA THR A 405 -11.50 -24.57 -16.01
C THR A 405 -11.37 -23.86 -17.35
N THR A 406 -12.41 -23.15 -17.77
CA THR A 406 -12.45 -22.51 -19.09
C THR A 406 -12.15 -21.01 -19.04
N MET A 407 -12.16 -20.40 -17.85
CA MET A 407 -12.08 -18.96 -17.64
C MET A 407 -13.05 -18.23 -18.56
N THR A 408 -14.33 -18.63 -18.49
CA THR A 408 -15.41 -17.97 -19.23
C THR A 408 -16.64 -17.84 -18.36
N ALA A 409 -17.29 -16.68 -18.40
CA ALA A 409 -18.61 -16.49 -17.80
C ALA A 409 -19.60 -17.55 -18.34
N VAL A 410 -20.25 -18.27 -17.43
CA VAL A 410 -21.25 -19.30 -17.75
C VAL A 410 -22.68 -18.79 -17.55
N THR A 411 -22.86 -17.80 -16.67
CA THR A 411 -24.13 -17.10 -16.46
C THR A 411 -23.89 -15.82 -15.64
N ASN A 412 -24.83 -14.88 -15.72
CA ASN A 412 -24.82 -13.66 -14.91
C ASN A 412 -26.18 -13.50 -14.21
N TYR A 413 -26.16 -12.96 -13.00
CA TYR A 413 -27.34 -12.57 -12.24
C TYR A 413 -27.35 -11.05 -12.07
N MET A 414 -28.37 -10.36 -12.57
CA MET A 414 -28.40 -8.89 -12.59
C MET A 414 -28.75 -8.33 -11.21
N GLY A 415 -28.03 -7.30 -10.78
CA GLY A 415 -28.34 -6.53 -9.58
C GLY A 415 -27.13 -5.75 -9.08
N ASN A 416 -27.36 -4.75 -8.24
CA ASN A 416 -26.30 -3.91 -7.69
C ASN A 416 -25.84 -4.54 -6.38
N PHE A 417 -24.82 -5.37 -6.47
CA PHE A 417 -24.29 -6.13 -5.34
C PHE A 417 -23.01 -5.48 -4.81
N VAL A 418 -22.75 -5.70 -3.53
CA VAL A 418 -21.54 -5.21 -2.84
C VAL A 418 -20.65 -6.37 -2.39
N ASP A 419 -21.23 -7.56 -2.19
CA ASP A 419 -20.52 -8.72 -1.70
C ASP A 419 -21.27 -10.02 -2.06
N VAL A 420 -20.58 -11.15 -1.97
CA VAL A 420 -21.12 -12.50 -2.07
C VAL A 420 -20.47 -13.38 -1.00
N ALA A 421 -21.29 -14.14 -0.26
CA ALA A 421 -20.81 -15.22 0.60
C ALA A 421 -21.32 -16.56 0.07
N LEU A 422 -20.47 -17.59 0.08
CA LEU A 422 -20.80 -18.93 -0.42
C LEU A 422 -20.73 -19.95 0.73
N HIS A 423 -21.78 -20.76 0.88
CA HIS A 423 -21.74 -21.90 1.81
C HIS A 423 -22.65 -23.04 1.36
N GLY A 424 -22.09 -24.25 1.30
CA GLY A 424 -22.78 -25.41 0.72
C GLY A 424 -23.27 -25.09 -0.70
N SER A 425 -24.49 -25.50 -1.04
CA SER A 425 -25.08 -25.24 -2.36
C SER A 425 -25.78 -23.88 -2.47
N ARG A 426 -25.41 -22.87 -1.67
CA ARG A 426 -26.06 -21.57 -1.61
C ARG A 426 -25.08 -20.41 -1.75
N ALA A 427 -25.51 -19.38 -2.48
CA ALA A 427 -24.89 -18.07 -2.50
C ALA A 427 -25.78 -17.05 -1.79
N TYR A 428 -25.19 -16.19 -0.97
CA TYR A 428 -25.80 -15.06 -0.30
C TYR A 428 -25.22 -13.79 -0.90
N ILE A 429 -26.02 -13.08 -1.70
CA ILE A 429 -25.54 -11.95 -2.50
C ILE A 429 -26.03 -10.66 -1.85
N PHE A 430 -25.09 -9.88 -1.33
CA PHE A 430 -25.38 -8.69 -0.54
C PHE A 430 -25.59 -7.47 -1.40
N TYR A 431 -26.49 -6.62 -0.94
CA TYR A 431 -26.69 -5.25 -1.38
C TYR A 431 -27.01 -4.41 -0.14
N TYR A 432 -26.88 -3.09 -0.22
CA TYR A 432 -27.04 -2.24 0.98
C TYR A 432 -28.35 -2.50 1.76
N LEU A 433 -29.45 -2.84 1.09
CA LEU A 433 -30.76 -3.07 1.73
C LEU A 433 -31.04 -4.52 2.15
N GLY A 434 -30.07 -5.45 2.07
CA GLY A 434 -30.29 -6.85 2.41
C GLY A 434 -29.42 -7.83 1.62
N PHE A 435 -29.94 -9.03 1.38
CA PHE A 435 -29.27 -10.01 0.52
C PHE A 435 -30.28 -10.96 -0.15
N ASP A 436 -29.90 -11.44 -1.33
CA ASP A 436 -30.59 -12.51 -2.03
C ASP A 436 -29.94 -13.86 -1.70
N ILE A 437 -30.75 -14.93 -1.67
CA ILE A 437 -30.29 -16.31 -1.51
C ILE A 437 -30.53 -17.05 -2.81
N LEU A 438 -29.47 -17.54 -3.43
CA LEU A 438 -29.53 -18.38 -4.63
C LEU A 438 -29.13 -19.82 -4.31
N ASP A 439 -29.83 -20.79 -4.90
CA ASP A 439 -29.35 -22.16 -5.06
C ASP A 439 -28.34 -22.18 -6.21
N ILE A 440 -27.11 -22.58 -5.91
CA ILE A 440 -25.99 -22.67 -6.84
C ILE A 440 -25.55 -24.10 -7.12
N SER A 441 -26.37 -25.10 -6.76
CA SER A 441 -26.10 -26.52 -7.07
C SER A 441 -25.92 -26.80 -8.57
N ILE A 442 -26.43 -25.92 -9.42
CA ILE A 442 -26.14 -25.86 -10.85
C ILE A 442 -25.58 -24.47 -11.16
N PRO A 443 -24.26 -24.26 -11.15
CA PRO A 443 -23.64 -22.94 -11.32
C PRO A 443 -24.00 -22.22 -12.62
N THR A 444 -24.35 -22.96 -13.67
CA THR A 444 -24.80 -22.41 -14.96
C THR A 444 -26.25 -21.94 -14.96
N SER A 445 -27.02 -22.24 -13.91
CA SER A 445 -28.41 -21.83 -13.75
C SER A 445 -28.79 -21.63 -12.28
N PRO A 446 -28.19 -20.64 -11.58
CA PRO A 446 -28.57 -20.30 -10.21
C PRO A 446 -30.06 -20.01 -10.10
N VAL A 447 -30.67 -20.46 -9.00
CA VAL A 447 -32.11 -20.30 -8.77
C VAL A 447 -32.35 -19.45 -7.53
N PHE A 448 -33.07 -18.34 -7.68
CA PHE A 448 -33.49 -17.52 -6.55
C PHE A 448 -34.41 -18.31 -5.60
N LEU A 449 -34.04 -18.36 -4.32
CA LEU A 449 -34.77 -19.06 -3.27
C LEU A 449 -35.57 -18.11 -2.38
N GLY A 450 -35.05 -16.92 -2.13
CA GLY A 450 -35.63 -15.93 -1.24
C GLY A 450 -34.64 -14.82 -0.97
N ASN A 451 -35.06 -13.86 -0.15
CA ASN A 451 -34.23 -12.73 0.22
C ASN A 451 -34.49 -12.34 1.68
N TYR A 452 -33.56 -11.57 2.22
CA TYR A 452 -33.73 -10.84 3.46
C TYR A 452 -33.71 -9.35 3.15
N THR A 453 -34.56 -8.59 3.84
CA THR A 453 -34.55 -7.13 3.79
C THR A 453 -34.06 -6.61 5.12
N HIS A 454 -32.96 -5.85 5.08
CA HIS A 454 -32.35 -5.25 6.25
C HIS A 454 -33.05 -3.95 6.62
N GLU A 455 -33.21 -3.70 7.92
CA GLU A 455 -33.83 -2.47 8.45
C GLU A 455 -32.81 -1.44 8.97
N GLY A 456 -31.51 -1.77 8.97
CA GLY A 456 -30.41 -0.92 9.46
C GLY A 456 -29.82 0.04 8.41
N VAL A 457 -28.56 0.42 8.62
CA VAL A 457 -27.85 1.43 7.80
C VAL A 457 -27.43 0.84 6.46
N GLY A 458 -26.95 -0.40 6.46
CA GLY A 458 -26.77 -1.18 5.25
C GLY A 458 -25.76 -2.31 5.38
N LEU A 459 -26.07 -3.45 4.75
CA LEU A 459 -25.17 -4.60 4.79
C LEU A 459 -24.04 -4.45 3.76
N ILE A 460 -22.81 -4.76 4.18
CA ILE A 460 -21.62 -4.73 3.31
C ILE A 460 -21.05 -6.11 3.00
N GLY A 461 -21.53 -7.16 3.68
CA GLY A 461 -20.95 -8.49 3.55
C GLY A 461 -21.27 -9.40 4.74
N GLY A 462 -20.59 -10.55 4.79
CA GLY A 462 -20.69 -11.47 5.90
C GLY A 462 -20.19 -12.88 5.57
N VAL A 463 -20.30 -13.78 6.54
CA VAL A 463 -19.94 -15.20 6.37
C VAL A 463 -21.13 -16.09 6.72
N ALA A 464 -21.24 -17.25 6.08
CA ALA A 464 -22.33 -18.19 6.29
C ALA A 464 -21.83 -19.54 6.79
N ASP A 465 -22.66 -20.22 7.59
CA ASP A 465 -22.55 -21.64 7.89
C ASP A 465 -23.84 -22.39 7.49
N ASP A 466 -23.99 -23.64 7.93
CA ASP A 466 -25.15 -24.48 7.59
C ASP A 466 -26.48 -23.93 8.11
N THR A 467 -26.46 -23.07 9.13
CA THR A 467 -27.62 -22.61 9.90
C THR A 467 -27.77 -21.09 9.90
N TYR A 468 -26.66 -20.36 9.97
CA TYR A 468 -26.64 -18.92 10.19
C TYR A 468 -25.82 -18.18 9.13
N LEU A 469 -26.29 -16.98 8.79
CA LEU A 469 -25.52 -15.94 8.13
C LEU A 469 -25.16 -14.88 9.16
N TYR A 470 -23.89 -14.53 9.26
CA TYR A 470 -23.36 -13.48 10.12
C TYR A 470 -23.11 -12.25 9.24
N ALA A 471 -24.12 -11.39 9.12
CA ALA A 471 -24.11 -10.25 8.20
C ALA A 471 -23.59 -8.99 8.90
N ILE A 472 -22.70 -8.25 8.25
CA ILE A 472 -22.07 -7.04 8.75
C ILE A 472 -22.90 -5.83 8.31
N ASP A 473 -23.38 -5.06 9.29
CA ASP A 473 -23.74 -3.65 9.12
C ASP A 473 -22.61 -2.80 9.75
N PRO A 474 -21.86 -2.01 8.97
CA PRO A 474 -20.71 -1.29 9.49
C PRO A 474 -21.03 -0.38 10.67
N ASP A 475 -22.24 0.16 10.76
CA ASP A 475 -22.61 1.16 11.77
C ASP A 475 -23.51 0.59 12.88
N GLU A 476 -24.02 -0.64 12.74
CA GLU A 476 -24.87 -1.29 13.75
C GLU A 476 -24.27 -2.59 14.32
N GLY A 477 -23.29 -3.20 13.65
CA GLY A 477 -22.54 -4.36 14.11
C GLY A 477 -22.80 -5.62 13.27
N ILE A 478 -22.99 -6.76 13.92
CA ILE A 478 -23.18 -8.05 13.22
C ILE A 478 -24.56 -8.62 13.55
N TYR A 479 -25.32 -8.98 12.52
CA TYR A 479 -26.59 -9.66 12.61
C TYR A 479 -26.41 -11.16 12.43
N VAL A 480 -26.93 -11.95 13.37
CA VAL A 480 -26.99 -13.41 13.28
C VAL A 480 -28.36 -13.80 12.72
N ILE A 481 -28.38 -14.30 11.50
CA ILE A 481 -29.61 -14.54 10.74
C ILE A 481 -29.76 -16.04 10.49
N ASP A 482 -30.83 -16.65 11.01
CA ASP A 482 -31.21 -18.02 10.67
C ASP A 482 -31.60 -18.08 9.19
N ILE A 483 -30.85 -18.89 8.44
CA ILE A 483 -30.98 -19.09 6.99
C ILE A 483 -31.45 -20.51 6.65
N THR A 484 -31.88 -21.31 7.64
CA THR A 484 -32.36 -22.68 7.39
C THR A 484 -33.54 -22.69 6.41
N THR A 485 -34.42 -21.67 6.50
CA THR A 485 -35.53 -21.43 5.60
C THR A 485 -35.26 -20.25 4.68
N ALA A 486 -34.71 -20.51 3.49
CA ALA A 486 -34.29 -19.46 2.54
C ALA A 486 -35.39 -18.46 2.14
N THR A 487 -36.67 -18.86 2.16
CA THR A 487 -37.80 -17.96 1.85
C THR A 487 -38.20 -17.03 3.00
N ALA A 488 -37.66 -17.25 4.19
CA ALA A 488 -37.98 -16.47 5.38
C ALA A 488 -36.79 -16.44 6.36
N PRO A 489 -35.66 -15.80 5.99
CA PRO A 489 -34.55 -15.60 6.90
C PRO A 489 -34.99 -14.76 8.11
N THR A 490 -34.49 -15.08 9.30
CA THR A 490 -34.88 -14.38 10.53
C THR A 490 -33.68 -14.03 11.40
N VAL A 491 -33.58 -12.77 11.83
CA VAL A 491 -32.60 -12.36 12.83
C VAL A 491 -32.90 -13.08 14.15
N VAL A 492 -31.89 -13.74 14.72
CA VAL A 492 -31.99 -14.47 15.99
C VAL A 492 -31.08 -13.90 17.07
N GLY A 493 -30.04 -13.16 16.68
CA GLY A 493 -29.10 -12.53 17.58
C GLY A 493 -28.39 -11.36 16.89
N GLU A 494 -27.78 -10.49 17.69
CA GLU A 494 -27.07 -9.29 17.23
C GLU A 494 -25.84 -9.08 18.12
N ILE A 495 -24.75 -8.59 17.51
CA ILE A 495 -23.54 -8.18 18.21
C ILE A 495 -23.36 -6.69 17.92
N GLU A 496 -23.70 -5.85 18.90
CA GLU A 496 -23.57 -4.40 18.78
C GLU A 496 -22.09 -4.01 18.67
N SER A 497 -21.73 -3.35 17.56
CA SER A 497 -20.40 -2.76 17.35
C SER A 497 -20.50 -1.63 16.31
N TYR A 498 -19.44 -0.85 16.15
CA TYR A 498 -19.36 0.23 15.18
C TYR A 498 -18.09 0.11 14.36
N TYR A 499 -18.15 0.49 13.09
CA TYR A 499 -17.08 0.38 12.11
C TYR A 499 -16.52 -1.03 11.98
N VAL A 500 -17.38 -2.04 11.90
CA VAL A 500 -16.97 -3.42 11.63
C VAL A 500 -16.57 -3.54 10.16
N ASP A 501 -15.37 -4.04 9.91
CA ASP A 501 -14.83 -4.19 8.55
C ASP A 501 -14.95 -5.65 8.09
N GLU A 502 -14.55 -6.63 8.92
CA GLU A 502 -14.57 -8.05 8.57
C GLU A 502 -14.87 -8.99 9.74
N ILE A 503 -15.34 -10.19 9.42
CA ILE A 503 -15.65 -11.28 10.35
C ILE A 503 -15.21 -12.63 9.79
N VAL A 504 -14.73 -13.51 10.66
CA VAL A 504 -14.62 -14.95 10.42
C VAL A 504 -15.26 -15.71 11.57
N VAL A 505 -15.93 -16.83 11.27
CA VAL A 505 -16.55 -17.70 12.27
C VAL A 505 -15.96 -19.10 12.16
N GLU A 506 -15.38 -19.59 13.24
CA GLU A 506 -14.79 -20.92 13.31
C GLU A 506 -15.04 -21.55 14.70
N ASN A 507 -15.44 -22.82 14.75
CA ASN A 507 -15.58 -23.59 15.99
C ASN A 507 -16.47 -22.94 17.07
N ASN A 508 -17.62 -22.36 16.68
CA ASN A 508 -18.52 -21.58 17.53
C ASN A 508 -17.90 -20.30 18.11
N MET A 509 -16.84 -19.79 17.51
CA MET A 509 -16.25 -18.49 17.85
C MET A 509 -16.37 -17.58 16.65
N ALA A 510 -16.83 -16.36 16.86
CA ALA A 510 -16.73 -15.29 15.88
C ALA A 510 -15.55 -14.38 16.26
N TYR A 511 -14.74 -14.05 15.26
CA TYR A 511 -13.64 -13.11 15.35
C TYR A 511 -13.94 -12.00 14.34
N PHE A 512 -14.04 -10.77 14.79
CA PHE A 512 -14.27 -9.65 13.89
C PHE A 512 -13.39 -8.47 14.25
N VAL A 513 -13.07 -7.67 13.24
CA VAL A 513 -12.25 -6.47 13.37
C VAL A 513 -13.09 -5.23 13.13
N SER A 514 -12.82 -4.20 13.93
CA SER A 514 -13.53 -2.93 13.84
C SER A 514 -12.59 -1.77 14.09
N ARG A 515 -12.73 -0.67 13.34
CA ARG A 515 -11.80 0.48 13.37
C ARG A 515 -11.68 1.13 14.75
N ASN A 516 -12.69 0.98 15.60
CA ASN A 516 -12.73 1.58 16.94
C ASN A 516 -12.18 0.67 18.05
N LEU A 517 -12.34 -0.65 17.93
CA LEU A 517 -12.06 -1.64 18.99
C LEU A 517 -10.95 -2.63 18.65
N GLY A 518 -10.52 -2.70 17.39
CA GLY A 518 -9.62 -3.74 16.89
C GLY A 518 -10.33 -5.09 16.82
N LEU A 519 -9.64 -6.16 17.23
CA LEU A 519 -10.18 -7.51 17.28
C LEU A 519 -11.19 -7.65 18.43
N THR A 520 -12.35 -8.22 18.14
CA THR A 520 -13.31 -8.70 19.14
C THR A 520 -13.54 -10.20 18.95
N VAL A 521 -13.51 -10.95 20.04
CA VAL A 521 -13.73 -12.40 20.08
C VAL A 521 -15.05 -12.68 20.79
N VAL A 522 -15.93 -13.43 20.13
CA VAL A 522 -17.31 -13.66 20.57
C VAL A 522 -17.62 -15.16 20.61
N ASP A 523 -18.10 -15.62 21.76
CA ASP A 523 -18.66 -16.97 21.92
C ASP A 523 -20.04 -17.04 21.26
N MET A 524 -20.16 -17.94 20.29
CA MET A 524 -21.35 -18.21 19.49
C MET A 524 -22.00 -19.55 19.85
N ALA A 525 -21.72 -20.13 21.03
CA ALA A 525 -22.34 -21.36 21.48
C ALA A 525 -23.87 -21.27 21.61
N ASP A 526 -24.39 -20.07 21.90
CA ASP A 526 -25.81 -19.71 21.73
C ASP A 526 -25.91 -18.52 20.75
N PRO A 527 -26.20 -18.77 19.46
CA PRO A 527 -26.31 -17.73 18.44
C PRO A 527 -27.44 -16.72 18.69
N THR A 528 -28.37 -17.02 19.60
CA THR A 528 -29.42 -16.07 20.02
C THR A 528 -28.96 -15.11 21.13
N LEU A 529 -27.82 -15.42 21.74
CA LEU A 529 -27.20 -14.62 22.79
C LEU A 529 -25.67 -14.66 22.66
N PRO A 530 -25.12 -14.08 21.57
CA PRO A 530 -23.67 -14.02 21.37
C PRO A 530 -23.01 -13.22 22.51
N VAL A 531 -21.86 -13.70 23.00
CA VAL A 531 -21.16 -13.09 24.14
C VAL A 531 -19.73 -12.73 23.78
N ALA A 532 -19.41 -11.43 23.78
CA ALA A 532 -18.02 -10.99 23.66
C ALA A 532 -17.20 -11.49 24.87
N VAL A 533 -16.15 -12.27 24.61
CA VAL A 533 -15.30 -12.90 25.63
C VAL A 533 -13.92 -12.27 25.74
N SER A 534 -13.43 -11.63 24.68
CA SER A 534 -12.15 -10.91 24.66
C SER A 534 -12.16 -9.82 23.60
N SER A 535 -11.30 -8.81 23.75
CA SER A 535 -10.99 -7.84 22.71
C SER A 535 -9.53 -7.39 22.80
N TYR A 536 -8.97 -7.02 21.65
CA TYR A 536 -7.64 -6.45 21.51
C TYR A 536 -7.73 -5.17 20.70
N ARG A 537 -7.36 -4.04 21.34
CA ARG A 537 -7.48 -2.71 20.75
C ARG A 537 -6.12 -2.20 20.29
N SER A 538 -5.93 -2.14 18.97
CA SER A 538 -4.87 -1.36 18.33
C SER A 538 -5.49 -0.18 17.58
N VAL A 539 -5.30 1.04 18.09
CA VAL A 539 -5.85 2.27 17.49
C VAL A 539 -4.99 2.84 16.36
N LEU A 540 -3.78 2.29 16.14
CA LEU A 540 -2.85 2.72 15.08
C LEU A 540 -2.95 1.85 13.81
N ARG A 541 -3.67 0.72 13.88
CA ARG A 541 -3.71 -0.32 12.84
C ARG A 541 -5.08 -0.37 12.15
N SER A 542 -5.51 0.75 11.55
CA SER A 542 -6.80 0.88 10.86
C SER A 542 -6.64 1.66 9.56
N PRO A 543 -7.33 1.31 8.46
CA PRO A 543 -8.37 0.27 8.33
C PRO A 543 -7.84 -1.17 8.36
N TYR A 544 -8.71 -2.12 8.74
CA TYR A 544 -8.45 -3.56 8.65
C TYR A 544 -8.92 -4.09 7.29
N ARG A 545 -8.19 -5.06 6.73
CA ARG A 545 -8.27 -5.47 5.32
C ARG A 545 -8.23 -6.98 5.11
N GLY A 546 -8.43 -7.75 6.17
CA GLY A 546 -8.32 -9.20 6.13
C GLY A 546 -8.34 -9.83 7.52
N ILE A 547 -9.11 -10.90 7.72
CA ILE A 547 -9.06 -11.74 8.91
C ILE A 547 -9.14 -13.22 8.57
N ILE A 548 -8.21 -14.02 9.12
CA ILE A 548 -8.21 -15.48 9.00
C ILE A 548 -8.21 -16.08 10.40
N ALA A 549 -9.10 -17.05 10.64
CA ALA A 549 -9.00 -17.96 11.78
C ALA A 549 -8.40 -19.30 11.30
N ARG A 550 -7.40 -19.79 12.03
CA ARG A 550 -6.75 -21.08 11.77
C ARG A 550 -6.36 -21.74 13.09
N ASP A 551 -7.00 -22.87 13.41
CA ASP A 551 -6.74 -23.65 14.61
C ASP A 551 -6.93 -22.86 15.91
N ASN A 552 -5.83 -22.33 16.48
CA ASN A 552 -5.82 -21.51 17.68
C ASN A 552 -5.17 -20.15 17.43
N ALA A 553 -5.04 -19.73 16.16
CA ALA A 553 -4.51 -18.44 15.77
C ALA A 553 -5.55 -17.63 14.99
N VAL A 554 -5.47 -16.32 15.12
CA VAL A 554 -6.15 -15.37 14.24
C VAL A 554 -5.12 -14.45 13.63
N LEU A 555 -5.15 -14.31 12.30
CA LEU A 555 -4.31 -13.39 11.55
C LEU A 555 -5.17 -12.21 11.10
N ILE A 556 -4.65 -10.99 11.26
CA ILE A 556 -5.36 -9.76 10.90
C ILE A 556 -4.44 -8.92 10.03
N GLY A 557 -4.89 -8.60 8.81
CA GLY A 557 -4.22 -7.68 7.91
C GLY A 557 -4.66 -6.23 8.13
N ASP A 558 -3.70 -5.32 8.13
CA ASP A 558 -3.90 -3.87 8.14
C ASP A 558 -2.81 -3.16 7.31
N LEU A 559 -2.85 -1.83 7.24
CA LEU A 559 -1.88 -1.03 6.47
C LEU A 559 -0.43 -1.11 6.99
N ASN A 560 -0.21 -1.60 8.21
CA ASN A 560 1.10 -1.76 8.85
C ASN A 560 1.52 -3.23 8.97
N GLY A 561 0.80 -4.14 8.31
CA GLY A 561 1.20 -5.54 8.22
C GLY A 561 0.16 -6.55 8.68
N ILE A 562 0.65 -7.72 9.10
CA ILE A 562 -0.18 -8.84 9.55
C ILE A 562 0.08 -9.10 11.04
N LEU A 563 -0.93 -8.85 11.87
CA LEU A 563 -0.93 -9.23 13.27
C LEU A 563 -1.25 -10.72 13.43
N ILE A 564 -0.46 -11.43 14.24
CA ILE A 564 -0.66 -12.84 14.56
C ILE A 564 -1.06 -12.97 16.03
N MET A 565 -2.26 -13.47 16.27
CA MET A 565 -2.88 -13.56 17.59
C MET A 565 -3.02 -15.02 18.04
N ASP A 566 -2.63 -15.33 19.28
CA ASP A 566 -2.99 -16.58 19.97
C ASP A 566 -4.41 -16.45 20.54
N VAL A 567 -5.30 -17.33 20.10
CA VAL A 567 -6.68 -17.48 20.57
C VAL A 567 -6.96 -18.88 21.13
N SER A 568 -5.92 -19.63 21.50
CA SER A 568 -6.03 -20.95 22.15
C SER A 568 -6.83 -20.92 23.45
N ASP A 569 -6.82 -19.78 24.14
CA ASP A 569 -7.82 -19.37 25.12
C ASP A 569 -8.53 -18.11 24.60
N PRO A 570 -9.76 -18.23 24.06
CA PRO A 570 -10.46 -17.10 23.44
C PRO A 570 -10.83 -16.01 24.44
N THR A 571 -10.75 -16.27 25.75
CA THR A 571 -11.00 -15.27 26.80
C THR A 571 -9.79 -14.37 27.07
N VAL A 572 -8.62 -14.71 26.52
CA VAL A 572 -7.35 -13.99 26.73
C VAL A 572 -6.54 -13.93 25.42
N ALA A 573 -7.17 -13.48 24.34
CA ALA A 573 -6.50 -13.31 23.06
C ALA A 573 -5.29 -12.36 23.19
N ALA A 574 -4.15 -12.74 22.60
CA ALA A 574 -2.91 -11.97 22.73
C ALA A 574 -2.10 -11.98 21.43
N VAL A 575 -1.46 -10.85 21.11
CA VAL A 575 -0.46 -10.78 20.04
C VAL A 575 0.70 -11.70 20.40
N VAL A 576 1.10 -12.53 19.45
CA VAL A 576 2.28 -13.40 19.57
C VAL A 576 3.38 -13.03 18.59
N ASP A 577 3.03 -12.39 17.47
CA ASP A 577 3.98 -11.90 16.48
C ASP A 577 3.32 -10.87 15.56
N GLU A 578 4.15 -10.10 14.85
CA GLU A 578 3.72 -9.12 13.85
C GLU A 578 4.64 -9.26 12.62
N TYR A 579 4.03 -9.35 11.44
CA TYR A 579 4.74 -9.26 10.16
C TYR A 579 4.56 -7.83 9.64
N GLU A 580 5.54 -6.98 9.91
CA GLU A 580 5.52 -5.51 9.70
C GLU A 580 5.84 -5.10 8.25
N ASP A 581 5.74 -3.80 7.97
CA ASP A 581 6.17 -3.12 6.74
C ASP A 581 5.50 -3.61 5.44
N VAL A 582 4.25 -4.10 5.53
CA VAL A 582 3.43 -4.42 4.36
C VAL A 582 2.03 -3.82 4.49
N SER A 583 1.57 -3.13 3.45
CA SER A 583 0.22 -2.55 3.40
C SER A 583 -0.78 -3.58 2.90
N VAL A 584 -1.40 -4.36 3.80
CA VAL A 584 -2.30 -5.45 3.39
C VAL A 584 -3.61 -4.88 2.83
N VAL A 585 -4.00 -5.33 1.64
CA VAL A 585 -5.28 -4.97 0.99
C VAL A 585 -6.29 -6.10 1.10
N ASP A 586 -5.82 -7.35 1.01
CA ASP A 586 -6.62 -8.54 1.21
C ASP A 586 -5.79 -9.71 1.75
N LEU A 587 -6.42 -10.63 2.48
CA LEU A 587 -5.76 -11.76 3.16
C LEU A 587 -6.61 -13.03 3.03
N ARG A 588 -6.05 -14.11 2.47
CA ARG A 588 -6.75 -15.40 2.31
C ARG A 588 -5.89 -16.60 2.69
N ASN A 589 -6.56 -17.65 3.16
CA ASN A 589 -5.90 -18.91 3.50
C ASN A 589 -5.62 -19.73 2.22
N PHE A 590 -4.41 -20.27 2.09
CA PHE A 590 -4.01 -21.12 0.96
C PHE A 590 -3.25 -22.37 1.44
N GLY A 591 -4.00 -23.38 1.87
CA GLY A 591 -3.43 -24.62 2.38
C GLY A 591 -2.58 -24.39 3.65
N ASP A 592 -1.27 -24.63 3.54
CA ASP A 592 -0.33 -24.35 4.64
C ASP A 592 0.17 -22.90 4.67
N TYR A 593 -0.17 -22.11 3.66
CA TYR A 593 0.28 -20.74 3.46
C TYR A 593 -0.86 -19.75 3.67
N VAL A 594 -0.46 -18.48 3.76
CA VAL A 594 -1.36 -17.33 3.72
C VAL A 594 -0.94 -16.52 2.51
N VAL A 595 -1.92 -16.20 1.67
CA VAL A 595 -1.74 -15.29 0.55
C VAL A 595 -2.31 -13.94 0.96
N TYR A 596 -1.60 -12.87 0.64
CA TYR A 596 -2.09 -11.51 0.84
C TYR A 596 -1.71 -10.63 -0.33
N THR A 597 -2.51 -9.60 -0.57
CA THR A 597 -2.16 -8.52 -1.49
C THR A 597 -1.64 -7.35 -0.68
N SER A 598 -0.72 -6.59 -1.28
CA SER A 598 -0.39 -5.27 -0.76
C SER A 598 -0.41 -4.21 -1.84
N GLY A 599 -0.92 -3.03 -1.48
CA GLY A 599 -1.31 -1.96 -2.40
C GLY A 599 -0.29 -1.64 -3.50
N ASP A 600 1.01 -1.64 -3.17
CA ASP A 600 2.09 -1.48 -4.16
C ASP A 600 3.15 -2.61 -4.12
N ASN A 601 2.82 -3.80 -3.58
CA ASN A 601 3.77 -4.93 -3.52
C ASN A 601 3.18 -6.25 -4.06
N GLY A 602 2.17 -6.15 -4.92
CA GLY A 602 1.60 -7.29 -5.64
C GLY A 602 0.94 -8.33 -4.72
N ILE A 603 1.06 -9.61 -5.11
CA ILE A 603 0.53 -10.75 -4.34
C ILE A 603 1.69 -11.48 -3.69
N ASN A 604 1.57 -11.70 -2.40
CA ASN A 604 2.61 -12.27 -1.58
C ASN A 604 2.11 -13.55 -0.93
N LEU A 605 3.00 -14.53 -0.85
CA LEU A 605 2.76 -15.77 -0.16
C LEU A 605 3.71 -15.88 1.02
N ILE A 606 3.16 -16.05 2.22
CA ILE A 606 3.92 -16.32 3.44
C ILE A 606 3.50 -17.67 4.01
N ARG A 607 4.42 -18.31 4.70
CA ARG A 607 4.09 -19.42 5.61
C ARG A 607 4.05 -18.87 7.02
N VAL A 608 2.96 -19.14 7.74
CA VAL A 608 2.80 -18.75 9.15
C VAL A 608 2.62 -20.02 9.98
N ASN A 609 3.63 -20.33 10.80
CA ASN A 609 3.56 -21.44 11.75
C ASN A 609 3.44 -20.91 13.17
N VAL A 610 2.32 -21.21 13.84
CA VAL A 610 2.14 -20.88 15.26
C VAL A 610 2.20 -22.18 16.07
N THR A 611 3.23 -22.31 16.92
CA THR A 611 3.40 -23.48 17.79
C THR A 611 2.96 -23.15 19.20
N PHE A 612 1.90 -23.81 19.69
CA PHE A 612 1.39 -23.63 21.04
C PHE A 612 2.03 -24.65 22.00
N ASP A 613 3.04 -24.23 22.77
CA ASP A 613 3.70 -25.11 23.72
C ASP A 613 2.75 -25.51 24.87
N LYS A 614 2.27 -26.76 24.85
CA LYS A 614 1.52 -27.35 25.96
C LYS A 614 2.45 -27.68 27.13
N LYS A 615 2.59 -26.71 28.05
CA LYS A 615 3.02 -26.78 29.48
C LYS A 615 4.47 -26.41 29.82
N ILE A 616 4.59 -25.57 30.86
CA ILE A 616 5.35 -25.94 32.07
C ILE A 616 4.39 -25.94 33.28
N PRO A 617 4.06 -27.10 33.88
CA PRO A 617 3.32 -27.11 35.12
C PRO A 617 4.31 -26.87 36.26
N GLY A 618 4.27 -25.68 36.88
CA GLY A 618 4.78 -25.53 38.23
C GLY A 618 5.46 -24.21 38.54
N PHE A 619 4.67 -23.17 38.84
CA PHE A 619 5.06 -22.19 39.85
C PHE A 619 3.85 -21.84 40.72
N SER A 620 3.84 -22.36 41.95
CA SER A 620 2.99 -21.85 43.02
C SER A 620 3.79 -20.80 43.77
N THR A 621 3.57 -19.52 43.45
CA THR A 621 4.09 -18.42 44.27
C THR A 621 3.12 -18.20 45.43
N PHE A 622 3.53 -18.55 46.65
CA PHE A 622 2.86 -18.10 47.86
C PHE A 622 3.44 -16.75 48.28
N VAL A 623 2.61 -15.72 48.36
CA VAL A 623 2.97 -14.45 49.01
C VAL A 623 2.46 -14.51 50.45
N ILE A 624 3.37 -14.60 51.43
CA ILE A 624 3.03 -14.36 52.84
C ILE A 624 3.43 -12.92 53.17
N ILE A 625 2.44 -12.06 53.38
CA ILE A 625 2.64 -10.71 53.90
C ILE A 625 2.61 -10.79 55.42
N GLY A 626 3.77 -10.63 56.07
CA GLY A 626 3.88 -10.45 57.52
C GLY A 626 4.46 -9.09 57.84
N THR A 627 3.72 -8.25 58.55
CA THR A 627 4.21 -6.95 59.03
C THR A 627 4.86 -7.07 60.41
N LEU A 628 6.12 -6.66 60.52
CA LEU A 628 6.73 -6.33 61.81
C LEU A 628 7.62 -5.09 61.68
N LEU A 629 7.24 -4.01 62.37
CA LEU A 629 8.06 -2.83 62.68
C LEU A 629 8.71 -2.10 61.47
N GLY A 630 7.90 -1.73 60.48
CA GLY A 630 8.15 -0.52 59.67
C GLY A 630 9.32 -0.56 58.67
N VAL A 631 9.78 -1.74 58.26
CA VAL A 631 10.72 -1.88 57.14
C VAL A 631 10.12 -2.83 56.11
N SER A 632 9.83 -2.32 54.90
CA SER A 632 9.48 -3.16 53.76
C SER A 632 10.75 -3.81 53.23
N ALA A 633 10.86 -5.12 53.32
CA ALA A 633 11.93 -5.88 52.67
C ALA A 633 11.31 -6.89 51.69
N ILE A 634 11.72 -6.82 50.42
CA ILE A 634 11.43 -7.84 49.42
C ILE A 634 12.52 -8.90 49.54
N LEU A 635 12.15 -10.11 49.97
CA LEU A 635 13.07 -11.25 49.99
C LEU A 635 12.78 -12.13 48.78
N VAL A 636 13.61 -12.02 47.74
CA VAL A 636 13.58 -12.94 46.58
C VAL A 636 14.48 -14.14 46.89
N ILE A 637 13.89 -15.32 47.10
CA ILE A 637 14.66 -16.57 47.22
C ILE A 637 14.70 -17.26 45.85
N ARG A 638 15.81 -17.10 45.11
CA ARG A 638 16.14 -17.97 43.96
C ARG A 638 16.66 -19.30 44.47
N ARG A 639 15.98 -20.41 44.17
CA ARG A 639 16.57 -21.74 44.34
C ARG A 639 17.28 -22.12 43.05
N ASN A 640 18.57 -21.80 42.93
CA ASN A 640 19.42 -22.52 41.99
C ASN A 640 19.56 -23.95 42.49
N LYS A 641 19.18 -24.91 41.66
CA LYS A 641 19.68 -26.28 41.80
C LYS A 641 20.39 -26.68 40.53
N LYS A 642 21.68 -27.01 40.75
CA LYS A 642 22.46 -27.98 40.01
C LYS A 642 21.63 -29.16 39.51
#